data_AF-A0A1V3NXK2-F1
#
_entry.id   AF-A0A1V3NXK2-F1
#
_cell.length_a   1.000
_cell.length_b   1.000
_cell.length_c   1.000
_cell.angle_alpha   90.00
_cell.angle_beta   90.00
_cell.angle_gamma   90.00
#
_symmetry.space_group_name_H-M   'P 1'
#
loop_
_entity.id
_entity.type
_entity.pdbx_description
1 polymer ?
#
loop_
_entity_poly.entity_id
_entity_poly.type
_entity_poly.pdbx_seq_one_letter_code
_entity_poly.pdbx_strand_id
1 'polypeptide(L)'
;MKGDFSRIRFEPNKHYTDVLDQQGRIAYDADHNEQRLIDGHRRTVETIDVIGDYGAPTNHAGFAISVSNDSISIGAGRYYVHGLLCENPTALDYDDQPFLIQGSDVTDISDVLTEMQRSQSTGCLRVYLEVWQRMVTALDDSCLGEPALGQADTTVRLQTVWRVVATPGTAASAATDPPHISNKTFKAENAASTQTFRANAVHTGTTTSATNESTFDQEFAAIDKALRADPSLSMSDIAAFENQASAGRSKSQCSCDAMYREKPAPHSGTLSAQVAENGGGCGCQPIPAAGYTGQENQLYRVEIHQSGTLATATLKWSRENASVVAAVLSVSGNKVTVNSLGPDANLGFQENQWVEISDDTGLFGVTANQSGQLYQIQHIDRPSLTLTMSTTVSPVDTTRNARMRRWDQSGTPATATGIPISSSWIDLENGIQVCFGSGDYVAGDAWTIPARSATGQIDWPPCGSNGNPFQPPFYAHIYRAPLACIHFDPDIARSGNGPFEIDDCRRIFPTLADLGGFVNANALHITDINWLNDDVMTFDALLKNGLVATFDNVPTSPLSPATFIVTLETPMELNTANYATTATLTGESNKVFEKKVNTGTQAGAADATVGQWGGLSLQTPTVVRTPFILDSTLTYQDDTIAWSLPSTDVSLRQRLQLEAINAALIPWANRGTPVRVRVKLAGHGMYASESGKQLYLDGQAFGNSVSSAGENRQRIDLNFPTGNDQRASDFESWFYLYPALEVEGVAFTYSEVILNSAGSILSTVPTSAAKPIVQNATIALNYAAVEATTIQLSMSGDADVASMPSQVNVAAGDAQVTVAVTFNGPPTSEKMKFVLTASMPSSLGEATSKTASFTVAVRGEKATTPKSATPAPTSKAPTQVKANATREPTAAPAPAPTKKTSATTTKRKRG
;
A
#
# COMPACT_ATOMS: atom_id res chain seq x y z
N MET A 1 20.80 35.46 -3.16
CA MET A 1 21.93 36.03 -2.39
C MET A 1 22.31 37.38 -3.02
N LYS A 2 22.49 38.44 -2.21
CA LYS A 2 22.83 39.81 -2.64
C LYS A 2 24.19 40.19 -2.04
N GLY A 3 25.26 39.98 -2.79
CA GLY A 3 26.64 40.11 -2.32
C GLY A 3 27.63 40.07 -3.47
N ASP A 4 28.83 40.59 -3.24
CA ASP A 4 29.86 40.70 -4.27
C ASP A 4 30.51 39.34 -4.54
N PHE A 5 30.37 38.84 -5.78
CA PHE A 5 30.80 37.52 -6.21
C PHE A 5 31.25 37.59 -7.68
N SER A 6 32.32 36.90 -8.07
CA SER A 6 32.82 36.93 -9.47
C SER A 6 31.85 36.29 -10.48
N ARG A 7 31.03 35.33 -9.99
CA ARG A 7 29.91 34.63 -10.64
C ARG A 7 29.39 33.50 -9.74
N ILE A 8 28.19 33.00 -10.05
CA ILE A 8 27.70 31.70 -9.59
C ILE A 8 27.72 30.73 -10.80
N ARG A 9 28.21 29.49 -10.63
CA ARG A 9 28.34 28.49 -11.71
C ARG A 9 27.58 27.17 -11.49
N PHE A 10 27.02 26.98 -10.30
CA PHE A 10 26.41 25.71 -9.90
C PHE A 10 25.20 25.35 -10.78
N GLU A 11 25.23 24.14 -11.34
CA GLU A 11 24.26 23.63 -12.32
C GLU A 11 23.90 22.16 -12.00
N PRO A 12 22.77 21.88 -11.32
CA PRO A 12 22.38 20.53 -10.88
C PRO A 12 22.40 19.48 -12.01
N ASN A 13 21.99 19.90 -13.21
CA ASN A 13 21.87 19.04 -14.40
C ASN A 13 23.21 18.51 -14.94
N LYS A 14 24.35 19.00 -14.44
CA LYS A 14 25.68 18.49 -14.81
C LYS A 14 26.17 17.37 -13.88
N HIS A 15 25.47 17.15 -12.75
CA HIS A 15 25.79 16.11 -11.76
C HIS A 15 27.24 16.14 -11.24
N TYR A 16 27.82 17.34 -11.10
CA TYR A 16 29.12 17.54 -10.47
C TYR A 16 29.03 17.29 -8.96
N THR A 17 30.06 16.65 -8.40
CA THR A 17 30.10 16.23 -6.99
C THR A 17 31.23 16.86 -6.18
N ASP A 18 32.23 17.45 -6.83
CA ASP A 18 33.40 18.09 -6.19
C ASP A 18 34.08 19.09 -7.15
N VAL A 19 34.85 20.04 -6.61
CA VAL A 19 35.62 21.07 -7.33
C VAL A 19 37.09 20.95 -6.94
N LEU A 20 37.91 20.47 -7.88
CA LEU A 20 39.31 20.11 -7.62
C LEU A 20 40.29 21.19 -8.11
N ASP A 21 41.07 21.74 -7.18
CA ASP A 21 42.20 22.62 -7.48
C ASP A 21 43.24 21.94 -8.38
N GLN A 22 43.79 22.70 -9.33
CA GLN A 22 44.85 22.22 -10.22
C GLN A 22 46.18 22.92 -9.92
N GLN A 23 47.23 22.12 -9.78
CA GLN A 23 48.58 22.60 -9.45
C GLN A 23 49.02 23.73 -10.41
N GLY A 24 49.43 24.87 -9.84
CA GLY A 24 49.93 26.03 -10.58
C GLY A 24 48.87 26.90 -11.25
N ARG A 25 47.58 26.69 -10.98
CA ARG A 25 46.50 27.62 -11.37
C ARG A 25 46.15 28.61 -10.24
N ILE A 26 45.45 29.67 -10.61
CA ILE A 26 44.86 30.66 -9.68
C ILE A 26 43.45 30.17 -9.31
N ALA A 27 43.17 30.05 -8.01
CA ALA A 27 41.83 29.77 -7.49
C ALA A 27 40.99 31.05 -7.40
N TYR A 28 39.68 30.93 -7.61
CA TYR A 28 38.70 32.01 -7.47
C TYR A 28 37.72 31.77 -6.31
N ASP A 29 37.07 32.85 -5.87
CA ASP A 29 35.87 32.81 -5.01
C ASP A 29 34.78 31.92 -5.63
N ALA A 30 34.59 32.01 -6.96
CA ALA A 30 33.59 31.26 -7.70
C ALA A 30 33.79 29.73 -7.62
N ASP A 31 35.03 29.27 -7.47
CA ASP A 31 35.34 27.83 -7.33
C ASP A 31 34.88 27.32 -5.95
N HIS A 32 35.17 28.09 -4.90
CA HIS A 32 34.73 27.81 -3.53
C HIS A 32 33.21 27.91 -3.38
N ASN A 33 32.60 28.94 -3.98
CA ASN A 33 31.15 29.17 -3.95
C ASN A 33 30.38 28.06 -4.70
N GLU A 34 30.92 27.56 -5.82
CA GLU A 34 30.34 26.41 -6.53
C GLU A 34 30.38 25.14 -5.67
N GLN A 35 31.49 24.83 -4.99
CA GLN A 35 31.56 23.66 -4.10
C GLN A 35 30.53 23.73 -2.97
N ARG A 36 30.32 24.90 -2.36
CA ARG A 36 29.34 25.06 -1.27
C ARG A 36 27.90 24.82 -1.74
N LEU A 37 27.60 25.11 -3.00
CA LEU A 37 26.30 24.86 -3.63
C LEU A 37 26.14 23.40 -4.05
N ILE A 38 27.20 22.74 -4.54
CA ILE A 38 27.22 21.28 -4.79
C ILE A 38 26.96 20.52 -3.49
N ASP A 39 27.74 20.80 -2.43
CA ASP A 39 27.53 20.22 -1.09
C ASP A 39 26.12 20.50 -0.56
N GLY A 40 25.61 21.72 -0.80
CA GLY A 40 24.27 22.15 -0.39
C GLY A 40 23.18 21.31 -1.04
N HIS A 41 23.13 21.29 -2.37
CA HIS A 41 22.18 20.51 -3.14
C HIS A 41 22.22 19.02 -2.79
N ARG A 42 23.44 18.45 -2.68
CA ARG A 42 23.61 17.05 -2.31
C ARG A 42 23.01 16.74 -0.93
N ARG A 43 23.33 17.54 0.10
CA ARG A 43 22.76 17.36 1.44
C ARG A 43 21.24 17.52 1.45
N THR A 44 20.70 18.49 0.71
CA THR A 44 19.25 18.70 0.59
C THR A 44 18.56 17.47 0.00
N VAL A 45 19.08 16.95 -1.12
CA VAL A 45 18.51 15.75 -1.79
C VAL A 45 18.66 14.51 -0.91
N GLU A 46 19.85 14.23 -0.37
CA GLU A 46 20.08 13.09 0.55
C GLU A 46 19.17 13.15 1.79
N THR A 47 18.81 14.34 2.26
CA THR A 47 17.87 14.53 3.38
C THR A 47 16.42 14.26 2.96
N ILE A 48 16.00 14.71 1.77
CA ILE A 48 14.65 14.44 1.24
C ILE A 48 14.48 12.94 0.89
N ASP A 49 15.49 12.28 0.34
CA ASP A 49 15.45 10.85 0.02
C ASP A 49 15.33 9.96 1.27
N VAL A 50 15.80 10.43 2.44
CA VAL A 50 15.77 9.70 3.72
C VAL A 50 14.55 10.04 4.59
N ILE A 51 14.08 11.30 4.56
CA ILE A 51 13.01 11.80 5.46
C ILE A 51 11.69 12.03 4.72
N GLY A 52 11.73 12.25 3.40
CA GLY A 52 10.67 12.85 2.61
C GLY A 52 10.69 14.38 2.67
N ASP A 53 9.74 15.01 1.96
CA ASP A 53 9.61 16.47 1.88
C ASP A 53 9.47 17.15 3.26
N TYR A 54 8.93 16.45 4.26
CA TYR A 54 8.61 16.99 5.59
C TYR A 54 8.76 15.89 6.65
N GLY A 55 9.42 16.18 7.78
CA GLY A 55 9.45 15.25 8.91
C GLY A 55 10.11 15.73 10.21
N ALA A 56 9.60 15.27 11.35
CA ALA A 56 10.19 15.43 12.68
C ALA A 56 10.78 14.09 13.18
N PRO A 57 12.03 14.04 13.68
CA PRO A 57 12.63 12.79 14.16
C PRO A 57 11.97 12.36 15.48
N THR A 58 11.49 11.11 15.60
CA THR A 58 10.66 10.63 16.73
C THR A 58 11.17 11.06 18.11
N ASN A 59 12.46 10.88 18.38
CA ASN A 59 13.07 11.16 19.69
C ASN A 59 13.34 12.66 19.98
N HIS A 60 13.15 13.54 18.98
CA HIS A 60 13.35 14.99 19.09
C HIS A 60 12.32 15.77 18.24
N ALA A 61 11.07 15.31 18.20
CA ALA A 61 10.03 15.80 17.30
C ALA A 61 9.52 17.21 17.68
N GLY A 62 10.09 18.24 17.05
CA GLY A 62 9.78 19.64 17.37
C GLY A 62 8.47 20.16 16.80
N PHE A 63 8.19 21.43 17.10
CA PHE A 63 7.09 22.21 16.51
C PHE A 63 5.69 21.62 16.74
N ALA A 64 5.53 20.84 17.82
CA ALA A 64 4.22 20.43 18.29
C ALA A 64 3.36 21.67 18.57
N ILE A 65 2.13 21.68 18.08
CA ILE A 65 1.18 22.77 18.31
C ILE A 65 0.28 22.39 19.48
N SER A 66 0.14 23.31 20.43
CA SER A 66 -0.75 23.18 21.58
C SER A 66 -1.44 24.52 21.83
N VAL A 67 -2.65 24.48 22.41
CA VAL A 67 -3.45 25.68 22.69
C VAL A 67 -3.80 25.69 24.16
N SER A 68 -3.56 26.81 24.86
CA SER A 68 -3.90 26.95 26.27
C SER A 68 -4.18 28.41 26.62
N ASN A 69 -5.22 28.68 27.41
CA ASN A 69 -5.58 30.04 27.86
C ASN A 69 -5.58 31.07 26.71
N ASP A 70 -6.17 30.68 25.57
CA ASP A 70 -6.28 31.47 24.34
C ASP A 70 -4.95 31.87 23.65
N SER A 71 -3.80 31.29 24.05
CA SER A 71 -2.53 31.34 23.30
C SER A 71 -2.23 30.02 22.57
N ILE A 72 -1.34 30.08 21.57
CA ILE A 72 -0.77 28.91 20.89
C ILE A 72 0.70 28.76 21.31
N SER A 73 1.08 27.60 21.86
CA SER A 73 2.46 27.28 22.25
C SER A 73 3.09 26.28 21.29
N ILE A 74 4.36 26.54 20.92
CA ILE A 74 5.14 25.80 19.92
C ILE A 74 6.22 24.97 20.62
N GLY A 75 6.18 23.65 20.45
CA GLY A 75 7.10 22.71 21.10
C GLY A 75 8.55 22.79 20.64
N ALA A 76 9.48 22.55 21.58
CA ALA A 76 10.92 22.40 21.31
C ALA A 76 11.24 21.13 20.51
N GLY A 77 12.29 21.17 19.68
CA GLY A 77 12.83 20.03 18.96
C GLY A 77 13.29 20.37 17.55
N ARG A 78 13.29 19.36 16.66
CA ARG A 78 13.72 19.46 15.27
C ARG A 78 12.58 19.18 14.30
N TYR A 79 12.64 19.79 13.12
CA TYR A 79 11.81 19.45 11.96
C TYR A 79 12.61 19.69 10.68
N TYR A 80 12.33 18.90 9.65
CA TYR A 80 12.94 19.03 8.33
C TYR A 80 11.87 19.43 7.31
N VAL A 81 12.18 20.40 6.45
CA VAL A 81 11.28 20.92 5.40
C VAL A 81 12.09 21.08 4.11
N HIS A 82 11.78 20.28 3.09
CA HIS A 82 12.52 20.20 1.82
C HIS A 82 14.04 20.13 2.03
N GLY A 83 14.46 19.22 2.92
CA GLY A 83 15.86 19.02 3.30
C GLY A 83 16.48 20.11 4.19
N LEU A 84 15.77 21.20 4.49
CA LEU A 84 16.23 22.24 5.42
C LEU A 84 15.93 21.83 6.86
N LEU A 85 16.97 21.75 7.70
CA LEU A 85 16.85 21.55 9.14
C LEU A 85 16.36 22.83 9.83
N CYS A 86 15.27 22.70 10.59
CA CYS A 86 14.75 23.67 11.53
C CYS A 86 14.96 23.17 12.95
N GLU A 87 15.52 24.01 13.82
CA GLU A 87 15.71 23.70 15.24
C GLU A 87 15.00 24.78 16.08
N ASN A 88 14.09 24.34 16.97
CA ASN A 88 13.53 25.17 18.02
C ASN A 88 14.10 24.68 19.37
N PRO A 89 15.04 25.40 20.01
CA PRO A 89 15.76 24.88 21.18
C PRO A 89 14.90 24.82 22.45
N THR A 90 13.84 25.62 22.54
CA THR A 90 12.99 25.78 23.73
C THR A 90 11.54 25.96 23.30
N ALA A 91 10.58 25.49 24.11
CA ALA A 91 9.18 25.79 23.85
C ALA A 91 8.93 27.29 24.06
N LEU A 92 8.09 27.88 23.21
CA LEU A 92 7.80 29.32 23.19
C LEU A 92 6.39 29.55 22.63
N ASP A 93 5.78 30.68 22.97
CA ASP A 93 4.46 31.03 22.45
C ASP A 93 4.55 31.63 21.04
N TYR A 94 3.45 31.56 20.29
CA TYR A 94 3.38 31.91 18.87
C TYR A 94 3.83 33.34 18.57
N ASP A 95 3.63 34.26 19.51
CA ASP A 95 3.97 35.68 19.37
C ASP A 95 5.41 36.01 19.81
N ASP A 96 6.06 35.12 20.56
CA ASP A 96 7.49 35.23 20.98
C ASP A 96 8.47 34.77 19.88
N GLN A 97 7.98 34.43 18.69
CA GLN A 97 8.79 33.87 17.61
C GLN A 97 9.79 34.87 17.02
N PRO A 98 11.10 34.54 16.94
CA PRO A 98 12.15 35.50 16.54
C PRO A 98 12.08 35.99 15.09
N PHE A 99 11.29 35.33 14.24
CA PHE A 99 11.12 35.65 12.82
C PHE A 99 9.63 35.76 12.40
N LEU A 100 8.72 36.00 13.35
CA LEU A 100 7.34 36.41 13.08
C LEU A 100 7.18 37.87 13.50
N ILE A 101 7.37 38.82 12.56
CA ILE A 101 7.11 40.23 12.84
C ILE A 101 5.66 40.53 12.50
N GLN A 102 4.83 40.74 13.51
CA GLN A 102 3.45 41.18 13.30
C GLN A 102 3.42 42.64 12.83
N GLY A 103 2.53 42.93 11.87
CA GLY A 103 2.22 44.28 11.43
C GLY A 103 1.06 44.88 12.25
N SER A 104 0.84 46.19 12.12
CA SER A 104 -0.27 46.90 12.80
C SER A 104 -1.66 46.40 12.46
N ASP A 105 -1.79 45.67 11.35
CA ASP A 105 -3.05 45.29 10.72
C ASP A 105 -3.35 43.78 10.90
N VAL A 106 -2.58 43.11 11.77
CA VAL A 106 -2.72 41.68 12.09
C VAL A 106 -3.66 41.53 13.29
N THR A 107 -4.72 40.73 13.15
CA THR A 107 -5.55 40.29 14.27
C THR A 107 -4.72 39.40 15.21
N ASP A 108 -4.75 39.67 16.50
CA ASP A 108 -4.06 38.87 17.52
C ASP A 108 -4.48 37.39 17.42
N ILE A 109 -3.57 36.45 17.68
CA ILE A 109 -3.90 35.03 17.60
C ILE A 109 -4.96 34.64 18.64
N SER A 110 -4.96 35.32 19.79
CA SER A 110 -5.99 35.19 20.83
C SER A 110 -7.33 35.78 20.41
N ASP A 111 -7.36 36.88 19.65
CA ASP A 111 -8.59 37.42 19.03
C ASP A 111 -9.18 36.42 18.01
N VAL A 112 -8.33 35.76 17.21
CA VAL A 112 -8.77 34.75 16.23
C VAL A 112 -9.36 33.51 16.93
N LEU A 113 -8.69 33.01 17.98
CA LEU A 113 -9.20 31.90 18.79
C LEU A 113 -10.49 32.29 19.54
N THR A 114 -10.55 33.50 20.09
CA THR A 114 -11.76 34.06 20.73
C THR A 114 -12.92 34.19 19.74
N GLU A 115 -12.67 34.65 18.51
CA GLU A 115 -13.69 34.75 17.46
C GLU A 115 -14.17 33.37 16.99
N MET A 116 -13.30 32.35 16.92
CA MET A 116 -13.72 30.97 16.67
C MET A 116 -14.67 30.46 17.76
N GLN A 117 -14.33 30.67 19.05
CA GLN A 117 -15.22 30.32 20.17
C GLN A 117 -16.54 31.11 20.14
N ARG A 118 -16.47 32.43 19.92
CA ARG A 118 -17.62 33.37 19.96
C ARG A 118 -18.59 33.14 18.80
N SER A 119 -18.07 32.81 17.62
CA SER A 119 -18.87 32.52 16.42
C SER A 119 -19.52 31.13 16.47
N GLN A 120 -19.03 30.22 17.31
CA GLN A 120 -19.37 28.79 17.33
C GLN A 120 -19.29 28.14 15.93
N SER A 121 -18.43 28.67 15.07
CA SER A 121 -18.36 28.26 13.67
C SER A 121 -17.56 26.98 13.51
N THR A 122 -17.96 26.16 12.54
CA THR A 122 -17.20 24.96 12.09
C THR A 122 -15.95 25.32 11.27
N GLY A 123 -15.51 26.58 11.35
CA GLY A 123 -14.23 27.03 10.83
C GLY A 123 -13.06 26.44 11.61
N CYS A 124 -11.87 26.68 11.12
CA CYS A 124 -10.64 26.15 11.72
C CYS A 124 -9.49 27.15 11.56
N LEU A 125 -8.36 26.81 12.18
CA LEU A 125 -7.10 27.51 12.04
C LEU A 125 -6.05 26.53 11.51
N ARG A 126 -5.53 26.79 10.30
CA ARG A 126 -4.48 25.98 9.66
C ARG A 126 -3.12 26.52 10.05
N VAL A 127 -2.27 25.69 10.67
CA VAL A 127 -0.97 26.09 11.22
C VAL A 127 0.16 25.45 10.41
N TYR A 128 1.01 26.28 9.80
CA TYR A 128 2.13 25.85 8.95
C TYR A 128 3.47 26.35 9.50
N LEU A 129 4.52 25.56 9.33
CA LEU A 129 5.91 25.98 9.46
C LEU A 129 6.37 26.53 8.10
N GLU A 130 6.62 27.83 8.02
CA GLU A 130 7.31 28.47 6.89
C GLU A 130 8.82 28.44 7.09
N VAL A 131 9.56 27.99 6.07
CA VAL A 131 11.01 27.78 6.12
C VAL A 131 11.68 28.28 4.86
N TRP A 132 12.75 29.06 5.01
CA TRP A 132 13.60 29.50 3.89
C TRP A 132 15.04 29.73 4.37
N GLN A 133 15.93 30.12 3.46
CA GLN A 133 17.28 30.56 3.82
C GLN A 133 17.42 32.05 3.57
N ARG A 134 17.81 32.81 4.61
CA ARG A 134 18.26 34.19 4.46
C ARG A 134 19.78 34.26 4.33
N MET A 135 20.24 35.35 3.74
CA MET A 135 21.64 35.74 3.75
C MET A 135 21.90 36.66 4.94
N VAL A 136 23.06 36.49 5.59
CA VAL A 136 23.49 37.23 6.77
C VAL A 136 24.85 37.84 6.47
N THR A 137 25.00 39.15 6.67
CA THR A 137 26.25 39.91 6.46
C THR A 137 26.72 40.58 7.76
N ALA A 138 27.85 41.30 7.75
CA ALA A 138 28.34 42.05 8.91
C ALA A 138 27.38 43.15 9.43
N LEU A 139 26.27 43.44 8.71
CA LEU A 139 25.18 44.29 9.19
C LEU A 139 24.12 43.53 10.01
N ASP A 140 23.96 42.23 9.77
CA ASP A 140 23.01 41.35 10.48
C ASP A 140 23.65 40.68 11.71
N ASP A 141 24.96 40.41 11.64
CA ASP A 141 25.80 39.92 12.74
C ASP A 141 27.18 40.60 12.69
N SER A 142 27.44 41.49 13.64
CA SER A 142 28.70 42.25 13.72
C SER A 142 29.93 41.38 13.99
N CYS A 143 29.76 40.12 14.41
CA CYS A 143 30.87 39.18 14.59
C CYS A 143 31.43 38.63 13.26
N LEU A 144 30.81 38.94 12.13
CA LEU A 144 31.28 38.55 10.79
C LEU A 144 32.30 39.54 10.19
N GLY A 145 32.41 40.76 10.72
CA GLY A 145 33.42 41.74 10.29
C GLY A 145 34.81 41.38 10.83
N GLU A 146 35.84 41.41 9.96
CA GLU A 146 37.22 41.09 10.36
C GLU A 146 37.90 42.30 11.03
N PRO A 147 38.18 42.29 12.36
CA PRO A 147 38.73 43.46 13.05
C PRO A 147 40.13 43.86 12.57
N ALA A 148 40.98 42.91 12.16
CA ALA A 148 42.32 43.18 11.64
C ALA A 148 42.32 43.86 10.26
N LEU A 149 41.21 43.76 9.52
CA LEU A 149 40.98 44.43 8.23
C LEU A 149 40.04 45.64 8.35
N GLY A 150 39.84 46.16 9.57
CA GLY A 150 39.02 47.36 9.79
C GLY A 150 37.52 47.11 9.68
N GLN A 151 37.04 45.94 10.11
CA GLN A 151 35.65 45.47 9.99
C GLN A 151 35.22 45.20 8.53
N ALA A 152 36.15 44.77 7.68
CA ALA A 152 35.83 44.34 6.33
C ALA A 152 34.93 43.10 6.34
N ASP A 153 33.81 43.15 5.61
CA ASP A 153 32.98 41.97 5.33
C ASP A 153 33.66 41.15 4.23
N THR A 154 34.29 40.05 4.63
CA THR A 154 35.07 39.18 3.72
C THR A 154 34.29 37.97 3.24
N THR A 155 33.31 37.52 4.02
CA THR A 155 32.55 36.30 3.76
C THR A 155 31.18 36.36 4.45
N VAL A 156 30.13 36.09 3.69
CA VAL A 156 28.74 36.11 4.16
C VAL A 156 28.28 34.73 4.66
N ARG A 157 27.13 34.63 5.31
CA ARG A 157 26.53 33.35 5.75
C ARG A 157 25.14 33.13 5.15
N LEU A 158 24.73 31.86 5.09
CA LEU A 158 23.33 31.47 4.90
C LEU A 158 22.79 30.95 6.24
N GLN A 159 21.62 31.42 6.63
CA GLN A 159 20.90 31.00 7.83
C GLN A 159 19.55 30.44 7.42
N THR A 160 19.24 29.20 7.81
CA THR A 160 17.85 28.71 7.75
C THR A 160 17.01 29.50 8.75
N VAL A 161 15.96 30.13 8.25
CA VAL A 161 14.95 30.86 9.03
C VAL A 161 13.68 30.03 9.02
N TRP A 162 13.01 29.97 10.17
CA TRP A 162 11.71 29.35 10.31
C TRP A 162 10.76 30.29 11.05
N ARG A 163 9.46 30.17 10.77
CA ARG A 163 8.36 30.73 11.57
C ARG A 163 7.12 29.87 11.42
N VAL A 164 6.32 29.78 12.47
CA VAL A 164 4.98 29.20 12.45
C VAL A 164 3.99 30.31 12.09
N VAL A 165 3.13 30.05 11.10
CA VAL A 165 2.04 30.95 10.68
C VAL A 165 0.70 30.23 10.77
N ALA A 166 -0.27 30.91 11.36
CA ALA A 166 -1.64 30.45 11.48
C ALA A 166 -2.54 31.21 10.48
N THR A 167 -3.43 30.49 9.78
CA THR A 167 -4.32 31.06 8.76
C THR A 167 -5.75 30.51 8.89
N PRO A 168 -6.80 31.35 8.93
CA PRO A 168 -8.17 30.88 9.01
C PRO A 168 -8.57 30.01 7.81
N GLY A 169 -9.10 28.82 8.08
CA GLY A 169 -9.63 27.92 7.07
C GLY A 169 -11.15 28.04 6.94
N THR A 170 -11.63 28.30 5.72
CA THR A 170 -13.07 28.28 5.41
C THR A 170 -13.64 26.87 5.54
N ALA A 171 -14.68 26.73 6.38
CA ALA A 171 -15.60 25.61 6.27
C ALA A 171 -16.36 25.74 4.95
N ALA A 172 -16.25 24.76 4.07
CA ALA A 172 -16.89 24.83 2.76
C ALA A 172 -18.41 24.62 2.87
N SER A 173 -19.19 25.63 2.49
CA SER A 173 -20.59 25.42 2.13
C SER A 173 -20.67 24.51 0.90
N ALA A 174 -21.71 23.66 0.84
CA ALA A 174 -21.83 22.64 -0.20
C ALA A 174 -21.86 23.25 -1.61
N ALA A 175 -20.74 23.11 -2.34
CA ALA A 175 -20.59 23.47 -3.74
C ALA A 175 -20.20 22.21 -4.53
N THR A 176 -20.79 22.03 -5.71
CA THR A 176 -20.71 20.78 -6.49
C THR A 176 -19.30 20.52 -7.06
N ASP A 177 -18.76 19.33 -6.80
CA ASP A 177 -17.44 18.89 -7.27
C ASP A 177 -17.26 18.93 -8.80
N PRO A 178 -16.16 19.53 -9.30
CA PRO A 178 -15.49 19.11 -10.53
C PRO A 178 -14.79 17.76 -10.32
N PRO A 179 -14.60 16.93 -11.37
CA PRO A 179 -14.20 15.53 -11.22
C PRO A 179 -12.79 15.35 -10.62
N HIS A 180 -12.69 14.53 -9.56
CA HIS A 180 -11.43 14.15 -8.94
C HIS A 180 -10.46 13.47 -9.92
N ILE A 181 -9.19 13.91 -9.91
CA ILE A 181 -8.06 13.11 -10.41
C ILE A 181 -7.71 12.09 -9.33
N SER A 182 -7.90 10.80 -9.63
CA SER A 182 -7.53 9.70 -8.74
C SER A 182 -6.03 9.39 -8.80
N ASN A 183 -5.47 8.92 -7.67
CA ASN A 183 -4.04 8.61 -7.52
C ASN A 183 -3.56 7.61 -8.58
N LYS A 184 -2.69 8.07 -9.50
CA LYS A 184 -2.15 7.30 -10.62
C LYS A 184 -0.70 6.81 -10.40
N THR A 185 -0.38 6.33 -9.20
CA THR A 185 0.92 5.68 -8.91
C THR A 185 0.78 4.61 -7.81
N PHE A 186 0.11 3.51 -8.15
CA PHE A 186 0.33 2.12 -7.65
C PHE A 186 -0.68 1.12 -8.27
N LYS A 187 -1.17 1.39 -9.50
CA LYS A 187 -2.12 0.53 -10.24
C LYS A 187 -1.77 0.32 -11.73
N ALA A 188 -0.50 0.44 -12.07
CA ALA A 188 0.10 -0.35 -13.16
C ALA A 188 0.84 -1.48 -12.43
N GLU A 189 0.45 -2.75 -12.56
CA GLU A 189 0.32 -3.47 -13.84
C GLU A 189 -1.07 -4.04 -14.18
N ASN A 190 -2.01 -4.12 -13.21
CA ASN A 190 -3.30 -4.84 -13.35
C ASN A 190 -4.39 -4.13 -14.18
N ALA A 191 -4.03 -3.39 -15.24
CA ALA A 191 -4.96 -2.64 -16.10
C ALA A 191 -5.15 -3.24 -17.51
N ALA A 192 -4.43 -4.32 -17.86
CA ALA A 192 -4.38 -4.86 -19.22
C ALA A 192 -5.48 -5.89 -19.57
N SER A 193 -6.30 -6.33 -18.60
CA SER A 193 -7.18 -7.51 -18.73
C SER A 193 -8.68 -7.23 -18.90
N THR A 194 -9.12 -5.97 -18.80
CA THR A 194 -10.56 -5.60 -18.73
C THR A 194 -11.13 -4.87 -19.95
N GLN A 195 -10.37 -4.71 -21.04
CA GLN A 195 -10.82 -4.00 -22.26
C GLN A 195 -11.34 -4.92 -23.38
N THR A 196 -12.28 -5.80 -23.05
CA THR A 196 -13.16 -6.45 -24.04
C THR A 196 -14.55 -6.67 -23.45
N PHE A 197 -15.58 -6.78 -24.29
CA PHE A 197 -16.98 -7.09 -23.93
C PHE A 197 -17.80 -6.02 -23.17
N ARG A 198 -17.76 -4.75 -23.59
CA ARG A 198 -18.97 -3.88 -23.57
C ARG A 198 -19.12 -3.09 -24.86
N ALA A 199 -19.89 -3.64 -25.81
CA ALA A 199 -20.43 -2.94 -26.96
C ALA A 199 -21.81 -3.52 -27.32
N ASN A 200 -22.72 -2.66 -27.77
CA ASN A 200 -24.04 -2.94 -28.34
C ASN A 200 -25.07 -3.68 -27.46
N ALA A 201 -25.86 -2.90 -26.72
CA ALA A 201 -27.28 -3.20 -26.49
C ALA A 201 -28.07 -1.87 -26.48
N VAL A 202 -28.96 -1.68 -27.47
CA VAL A 202 -29.90 -0.55 -27.56
C VAL A 202 -31.33 -1.12 -27.48
N HIS A 203 -32.27 -0.34 -26.93
CA HIS A 203 -33.72 -0.62 -26.86
C HIS A 203 -34.30 -1.35 -28.09
N THR A 204 -35.35 -2.19 -27.99
CA THR A 204 -36.65 -1.96 -27.31
C THR A 204 -37.37 -3.26 -26.91
N GLY A 205 -38.43 -3.17 -26.07
CA GLY A 205 -39.65 -4.01 -26.28
C GLY A 205 -40.09 -5.03 -25.22
N THR A 206 -40.89 -4.59 -24.23
CA THR A 206 -42.07 -5.30 -23.64
C THR A 206 -41.96 -6.73 -23.04
N THR A 207 -42.19 -6.82 -21.71
CA THR A 207 -42.93 -7.87 -20.93
C THR A 207 -42.57 -9.35 -21.10
N THR A 208 -42.30 -10.16 -20.05
CA THR A 208 -42.65 -10.05 -18.61
C THR A 208 -41.72 -10.93 -17.74
N SER A 209 -41.74 -10.71 -16.42
CA SER A 209 -41.19 -11.60 -15.37
C SER A 209 -39.68 -11.86 -15.36
N ALA A 210 -38.92 -10.92 -14.77
CA ALA A 210 -37.57 -11.16 -14.27
C ALA A 210 -37.31 -10.32 -13.00
N THR A 211 -37.10 -10.99 -11.86
CA THR A 211 -36.66 -10.38 -10.58
C THR A 211 -35.82 -11.40 -9.81
N ASN A 212 -34.50 -11.19 -9.75
CA ASN A 212 -33.61 -11.74 -8.70
C ASN A 212 -32.20 -11.11 -8.76
N GLU A 213 -32.16 -9.79 -8.91
CA GLU A 213 -31.10 -8.92 -8.38
C GLU A 213 -31.81 -7.81 -7.59
N SER A 214 -31.13 -7.14 -6.64
CA SER A 214 -31.62 -6.06 -5.74
C SER A 214 -32.39 -6.43 -4.45
N THR A 215 -32.21 -7.60 -3.84
CA THR A 215 -32.80 -7.87 -2.50
C THR A 215 -32.33 -6.89 -1.43
N PHE A 216 -31.03 -6.57 -1.38
CA PHE A 216 -30.48 -5.66 -0.37
C PHE A 216 -31.00 -4.22 -0.52
N ASP A 217 -31.07 -3.70 -1.75
CA ASP A 217 -31.64 -2.37 -2.03
C ASP A 217 -33.16 -2.34 -1.78
N GLN A 218 -33.88 -3.45 -2.04
CA GLN A 218 -35.31 -3.56 -1.75
C GLN A 218 -35.59 -3.66 -0.25
N GLU A 219 -34.75 -4.34 0.53
CA GLU A 219 -34.86 -4.38 1.99
C GLU A 219 -34.53 -3.01 2.61
N PHE A 220 -33.47 -2.33 2.13
CA PHE A 220 -33.15 -0.97 2.58
C PHE A 220 -34.26 0.03 2.21
N ALA A 221 -34.80 -0.05 0.99
CA ALA A 221 -35.94 0.76 0.57
C ALA A 221 -37.26 0.38 1.30
N ALA A 222 -37.42 -0.86 1.75
CA ALA A 222 -38.57 -1.27 2.57
C ALA A 222 -38.47 -0.75 4.01
N ILE A 223 -37.26 -0.75 4.61
CA ILE A 223 -36.98 -0.17 5.92
C ILE A 223 -37.15 1.35 5.89
N ASP A 224 -36.56 2.02 4.88
CA ASP A 224 -36.72 3.46 4.65
C ASP A 224 -38.20 3.85 4.48
N LYS A 225 -38.94 3.08 3.67
CA LYS A 225 -40.38 3.26 3.48
C LYS A 225 -41.21 2.94 4.73
N ALA A 226 -40.74 2.08 5.62
CA ALA A 226 -41.39 1.80 6.90
C ALA A 226 -41.15 2.95 7.91
N LEU A 227 -39.91 3.46 8.01
CA LEU A 227 -39.59 4.64 8.84
C LEU A 227 -40.38 5.88 8.40
N ARG A 228 -40.46 6.13 7.08
CA ARG A 228 -41.25 7.24 6.50
C ARG A 228 -42.77 7.03 6.56
N ALA A 229 -43.25 5.88 7.07
CA ALA A 229 -44.66 5.57 7.21
C ALA A 229 -45.14 5.53 8.68
N ASP A 230 -44.27 5.74 9.66
CA ASP A 230 -44.66 5.86 11.07
C ASP A 230 -45.27 7.26 11.33
N PRO A 231 -46.56 7.36 11.70
CA PRO A 231 -47.22 8.64 11.94
C PRO A 231 -46.80 9.32 13.26
N SER A 232 -45.92 8.70 14.06
CA SER A 232 -45.35 9.29 15.28
C SER A 232 -44.03 10.05 15.05
N LEU A 233 -43.40 9.89 13.88
CA LEU A 233 -42.18 10.60 13.49
C LEU A 233 -42.50 11.75 12.54
N SER A 234 -42.07 12.97 12.87
CA SER A 234 -42.23 14.10 11.96
C SER A 234 -41.05 14.18 10.96
N MET A 235 -41.26 14.81 9.80
CA MET A 235 -40.16 15.03 8.84
C MET A 235 -39.01 15.88 9.43
N SER A 236 -39.29 16.66 10.48
CA SER A 236 -38.27 17.38 11.26
C SER A 236 -37.32 16.45 12.03
N ASP A 237 -37.81 15.31 12.53
CA ASP A 237 -37.03 14.39 13.36
C ASP A 237 -36.07 13.55 12.51
N ILE A 238 -36.54 13.10 11.33
CA ILE A 238 -35.70 12.41 10.34
C ILE A 238 -34.60 13.35 9.83
N ALA A 239 -34.95 14.61 9.52
CA ALA A 239 -33.98 15.62 9.12
C ALA A 239 -32.95 15.92 10.22
N ALA A 240 -33.31 15.88 11.50
CA ALA A 240 -32.36 16.02 12.60
C ALA A 240 -31.36 14.85 12.63
N PHE A 241 -31.82 13.61 12.43
CA PHE A 241 -30.96 12.42 12.42
C PHE A 241 -30.02 12.35 11.21
N GLU A 242 -30.49 12.67 10.00
CA GLU A 242 -29.62 12.72 8.80
C GLU A 242 -28.55 13.82 8.91
N ASN A 243 -28.85 14.96 9.54
CA ASN A 243 -27.86 16.01 9.81
C ASN A 243 -26.82 15.60 10.89
N GLN A 244 -27.15 14.72 11.83
CA GLN A 244 -26.16 14.16 12.76
C GLN A 244 -25.33 13.03 12.13
N ALA A 245 -25.93 12.17 11.30
CA ALA A 245 -25.19 11.11 10.59
C ALA A 245 -24.21 11.68 9.54
N SER A 246 -24.56 12.80 8.90
CA SER A 246 -23.69 13.51 7.96
C SER A 246 -22.68 14.48 8.60
N ALA A 247 -22.69 14.61 9.94
CA ALA A 247 -21.63 15.30 10.69
C ALA A 247 -20.28 14.54 10.69
N GLY A 248 -20.24 13.31 10.18
CA GLY A 248 -19.02 12.53 9.97
C GLY A 248 -18.07 13.11 8.91
N ARG A 249 -17.39 14.21 9.27
CA ARG A 249 -16.34 14.94 8.52
C ARG A 249 -16.49 14.86 6.99
N SER A 250 -17.45 15.62 6.45
CA SER A 250 -17.38 16.08 5.04
C SER A 250 -15.96 16.59 4.77
N LYS A 251 -15.35 16.19 3.65
CA LYS A 251 -13.92 16.41 3.35
C LYS A 251 -13.60 17.89 3.21
N SER A 252 -13.31 18.49 4.35
CA SER A 252 -13.14 19.92 4.54
C SER A 252 -11.91 20.44 3.80
N GLN A 253 -11.94 21.73 3.51
CA GLN A 253 -10.74 22.53 3.22
C GLN A 253 -9.87 22.74 4.48
N CYS A 254 -10.01 21.87 5.49
CA CYS A 254 -9.27 21.94 6.75
C CYS A 254 -9.06 20.55 7.31
N SER A 255 -8.05 19.91 6.75
CA SER A 255 -7.46 18.65 7.18
C SER A 255 -5.99 18.71 6.77
N CYS A 256 -5.13 17.96 7.46
CA CYS A 256 -3.72 17.84 7.09
C CYS A 256 -3.55 17.44 5.61
N ASP A 257 -4.43 16.55 5.14
CA ASP A 257 -4.48 16.03 3.79
C ASP A 257 -4.82 17.12 2.73
N ALA A 258 -5.56 18.17 3.12
CA ALA A 258 -5.80 19.35 2.28
C ALA A 258 -4.60 20.32 2.30
N MET A 259 -4.00 20.56 3.47
CA MET A 259 -2.82 21.43 3.61
C MET A 259 -1.62 20.88 2.82
N TYR A 260 -1.40 19.56 2.81
CA TYR A 260 -0.35 18.91 2.01
C TYR A 260 -0.57 18.98 0.48
N ARG A 261 -1.72 19.48 0.01
CA ARG A 261 -2.04 19.65 -1.43
C ARG A 261 -1.97 21.10 -1.90
N GLU A 262 -1.78 22.05 -0.98
CA GLU A 262 -1.53 23.46 -1.31
C GLU A 262 -0.24 23.58 -2.14
N LYS A 263 -0.27 24.43 -3.17
CA LYS A 263 0.90 24.67 -4.04
C LYS A 263 1.36 26.12 -3.88
N PRO A 264 2.69 26.38 -3.82
CA PRO A 264 3.20 27.74 -3.86
C PRO A 264 2.84 28.42 -5.19
N ALA A 265 2.83 29.75 -5.18
CA ALA A 265 2.56 30.54 -6.38
C ALA A 265 3.60 30.24 -7.50
N PRO A 266 3.18 30.19 -8.77
CA PRO A 266 4.10 29.90 -9.87
C PRO A 266 4.94 31.13 -10.24
N HIS A 267 6.25 31.03 -10.04
CA HIS A 267 7.24 31.98 -10.56
C HIS A 267 7.47 31.70 -12.06
N SER A 268 6.54 32.17 -12.91
CA SER A 268 6.47 31.78 -14.34
C SER A 268 7.14 32.78 -15.30
N GLY A 269 7.50 33.96 -14.81
CA GLY A 269 8.25 34.98 -15.55
C GLY A 269 9.64 34.52 -16.02
N THR A 270 10.15 35.13 -17.10
CA THR A 270 11.47 34.83 -17.66
C THR A 270 12.16 36.07 -18.21
N LEU A 271 13.48 36.15 -18.06
CA LEU A 271 14.32 37.22 -18.61
C LEU A 271 15.22 36.66 -19.71
N SER A 272 15.52 37.48 -20.71
CA SER A 272 16.62 37.28 -21.66
C SER A 272 17.56 38.50 -21.58
N ALA A 273 18.86 38.27 -21.78
CA ALA A 273 19.88 39.31 -21.78
C ALA A 273 20.74 39.23 -23.06
N GLN A 274 21.21 40.37 -23.54
CA GLN A 274 22.19 40.46 -24.62
C GLN A 274 23.15 41.62 -24.42
N VAL A 275 24.22 41.65 -25.21
CA VAL A 275 24.92 42.90 -25.53
C VAL A 275 24.30 43.50 -26.79
N ALA A 276 24.20 44.83 -26.85
CA ALA A 276 23.61 45.54 -27.98
C ALA A 276 24.38 45.26 -29.28
N GLU A 277 23.67 45.03 -30.38
CA GLU A 277 24.29 44.83 -31.68
C GLU A 277 24.97 46.12 -32.17
N ASN A 278 26.25 46.03 -32.54
CA ASN A 278 27.04 47.15 -33.03
C ASN A 278 26.51 47.67 -34.38
N GLY A 279 25.59 48.64 -34.35
CA GLY A 279 25.09 49.34 -35.53
C GLY A 279 26.24 49.98 -36.31
N GLY A 280 26.41 49.58 -37.57
CA GLY A 280 27.55 49.95 -38.42
C GLY A 280 27.58 51.41 -38.90
N GLY A 281 27.65 52.36 -37.96
CA GLY A 281 27.80 53.77 -38.24
C GLY A 281 29.21 54.12 -38.70
N CYS A 282 29.35 54.62 -39.93
CA CYS A 282 30.63 55.10 -40.50
C CYS A 282 31.13 56.39 -39.83
N GLY A 283 31.60 56.31 -38.59
CA GLY A 283 32.32 57.37 -37.88
C GLY A 283 33.77 56.94 -37.59
N CYS A 284 34.73 57.84 -37.79
CA CYS A 284 36.17 57.53 -37.65
C CYS A 284 36.68 57.45 -36.20
N GLN A 285 35.84 56.94 -35.28
CA GLN A 285 36.27 56.45 -33.97
C GLN A 285 36.66 54.97 -34.10
N PRO A 286 37.66 54.46 -33.35
CA PRO A 286 37.90 53.03 -33.26
C PRO A 286 36.76 52.37 -32.47
N ILE A 287 35.73 51.88 -33.19
CA ILE A 287 34.62 51.13 -32.61
C ILE A 287 35.21 49.89 -31.90
N PRO A 288 34.98 49.69 -30.59
CA PRO A 288 35.37 48.46 -29.92
C PRO A 288 34.69 47.26 -30.59
N ALA A 289 35.43 46.18 -30.85
CA ALA A 289 34.85 44.91 -31.34
C ALA A 289 34.04 44.15 -30.26
N ALA A 290 33.70 44.85 -29.18
CA ALA A 290 33.05 44.40 -27.96
C ALA A 290 31.62 44.95 -27.91
N GLY A 291 30.68 44.17 -27.37
CA GLY A 291 29.32 44.65 -27.11
C GLY A 291 29.17 45.26 -25.71
N TYR A 292 29.79 44.62 -24.70
CA TYR A 292 29.96 45.20 -23.38
C TYR A 292 31.15 46.17 -23.36
N THR A 293 30.91 47.41 -22.92
CA THR A 293 31.90 48.51 -22.97
C THR A 293 32.46 48.92 -21.60
N GLY A 294 32.03 48.27 -20.51
CA GLY A 294 32.55 48.53 -19.16
C GLY A 294 34.00 48.06 -19.00
N GLN A 295 34.79 48.79 -18.20
CA GLN A 295 36.23 48.51 -18.03
C GLN A 295 36.50 47.31 -17.10
N GLU A 296 35.55 46.98 -16.23
CA GLU A 296 35.67 45.94 -15.20
C GLU A 296 34.78 44.73 -15.49
N ASN A 297 35.14 43.59 -14.90
CA ASN A 297 34.22 42.45 -14.77
C ASN A 297 33.16 42.80 -13.72
N GLN A 298 31.90 42.50 -13.99
CA GLN A 298 30.77 42.88 -13.14
C GLN A 298 29.74 41.74 -13.07
N LEU A 299 28.94 41.66 -12.00
CA LEU A 299 27.88 40.65 -11.83
C LEU A 299 26.52 41.34 -11.70
N TYR A 300 25.98 41.78 -12.83
CA TYR A 300 24.73 42.52 -12.86
C TYR A 300 23.60 41.68 -12.27
N ARG A 301 22.81 42.25 -11.36
CA ARG A 301 21.56 41.67 -10.85
C ARG A 301 20.40 42.49 -11.37
N VAL A 302 19.45 41.82 -12.03
CA VAL A 302 18.12 42.36 -12.33
C VAL A 302 17.13 41.68 -11.39
N GLU A 303 16.35 42.45 -10.64
CA GLU A 303 15.40 41.96 -9.64
C GLU A 303 14.02 42.59 -9.85
N ILE A 304 12.96 41.79 -9.78
CA ILE A 304 11.59 42.29 -9.78
C ILE A 304 11.34 43.05 -8.47
N HIS A 305 10.92 44.31 -8.58
CA HIS A 305 10.59 45.16 -7.45
C HIS A 305 9.10 45.07 -7.10
N GLN A 306 8.22 45.22 -8.09
CA GLN A 306 6.77 45.06 -7.94
C GLN A 306 6.28 43.82 -8.69
N SER A 307 5.56 42.96 -7.98
CA SER A 307 4.92 41.76 -8.54
C SER A 307 3.86 42.12 -9.58
N GLY A 308 3.66 41.27 -10.58
CA GLY A 308 2.64 41.49 -11.60
C GLY A 308 2.82 40.62 -12.84
N THR A 309 2.16 41.01 -13.93
CA THR A 309 2.37 40.42 -15.26
C THR A 309 3.40 41.24 -16.03
N LEU A 310 3.77 40.80 -17.23
CA LEU A 310 4.56 41.58 -18.20
C LEU A 310 4.05 43.02 -18.44
N ALA A 311 2.77 43.32 -18.17
CA ALA A 311 2.18 44.65 -18.34
C ALA A 311 2.16 45.52 -17.06
N THR A 312 2.50 44.96 -15.89
CA THR A 312 2.36 45.66 -14.58
C THR A 312 3.53 45.49 -13.63
N ALA A 313 4.38 44.48 -13.81
CA ALA A 313 5.56 44.28 -12.98
C ALA A 313 6.66 45.30 -13.30
N THR A 314 7.56 45.51 -12.34
CA THR A 314 8.70 46.44 -12.49
C THR A 314 10.00 45.78 -12.02
N LEU A 315 11.12 46.21 -12.60
CA LEU A 315 12.46 45.82 -12.20
C LEU A 315 13.21 46.93 -11.46
N LYS A 316 14.20 46.53 -10.68
CA LYS A 316 15.33 47.32 -10.19
C LYS A 316 16.61 46.53 -10.50
N TRP A 317 17.73 47.19 -10.76
CA TRP A 317 18.97 46.49 -11.13
C TRP A 317 20.22 47.13 -10.54
N SER A 318 21.29 46.35 -10.39
CA SER A 318 22.58 46.80 -9.84
C SER A 318 23.77 46.09 -10.48
N ARG A 319 24.92 46.76 -10.56
CA ARG A 319 26.16 46.25 -11.21
C ARG A 319 26.91 45.19 -10.38
N GLU A 320 27.03 45.35 -9.05
CA GLU A 320 27.71 44.40 -8.14
C GLU A 320 26.73 43.45 -7.43
N ASN A 321 25.78 42.83 -8.14
CA ASN A 321 24.76 41.93 -7.56
C ASN A 321 23.97 42.53 -6.38
N ALA A 322 23.79 43.86 -6.37
CA ALA A 322 23.23 44.65 -5.27
C ALA A 322 23.95 44.46 -3.92
N SER A 323 25.28 44.27 -3.92
CA SER A 323 26.11 44.09 -2.73
C SER A 323 26.10 45.32 -1.81
N VAL A 324 26.25 46.53 -2.38
CA VAL A 324 26.44 47.80 -1.65
C VAL A 324 25.23 48.12 -0.76
N VAL A 325 25.44 48.07 0.55
CA VAL A 325 24.43 48.28 1.60
C VAL A 325 25.06 48.93 2.84
N ALA A 326 24.30 49.77 3.53
CA ALA A 326 24.65 50.35 4.82
C ALA A 326 23.49 50.23 5.81
N ALA A 327 23.78 50.24 7.11
CA ALA A 327 22.75 50.29 8.16
C ALA A 327 22.24 51.73 8.33
N VAL A 328 20.92 51.87 8.48
CA VAL A 328 20.24 53.15 8.72
C VAL A 328 20.18 53.41 10.22
N LEU A 329 20.81 54.50 10.65
CA LEU A 329 20.89 54.89 12.06
C LEU A 329 19.73 55.81 12.48
N SER A 330 19.22 56.63 11.55
CA SER A 330 18.04 57.47 11.77
C SER A 330 17.42 57.95 10.46
N VAL A 331 16.11 58.20 10.48
CA VAL A 331 15.35 58.85 9.40
C VAL A 331 14.62 60.08 9.97
N SER A 332 14.67 61.19 9.25
CA SER A 332 14.03 62.46 9.64
C SER A 332 13.54 63.21 8.40
N GLY A 333 12.25 63.07 8.09
CA GLY A 333 11.66 63.64 6.87
C GLY A 333 12.22 62.98 5.61
N ASN A 334 13.00 63.72 4.82
CA ASN A 334 13.73 63.18 3.67
C ASN A 334 15.22 62.91 3.96
N LYS A 335 15.69 63.05 5.21
CA LYS A 335 17.09 62.79 5.58
C LYS A 335 17.26 61.41 6.20
N VAL A 336 18.32 60.72 5.80
CA VAL A 336 18.68 59.36 6.23
C VAL A 336 20.15 59.37 6.67
N THR A 337 20.41 59.02 7.92
CA THR A 337 21.78 58.89 8.46
C THR A 337 22.19 57.43 8.43
N VAL A 338 23.39 57.12 7.95
CA VAL A 338 23.88 55.73 7.81
C VAL A 338 25.21 55.49 8.52
N ASN A 339 25.53 54.21 8.78
CA ASN A 339 26.81 53.84 9.41
C ASN A 339 28.04 53.98 8.48
N SER A 340 27.84 53.97 7.16
CA SER A 340 28.90 54.13 6.16
C SER A 340 28.32 54.63 4.84
N LEU A 341 29.11 55.39 4.08
CA LEU A 341 28.79 55.81 2.70
C LEU A 341 29.41 54.89 1.62
N GLY A 342 30.09 53.81 2.04
CA GLY A 342 30.96 52.99 1.19
C GLY A 342 32.41 53.51 1.16
N PRO A 343 33.36 52.74 0.61
CA PRO A 343 34.79 53.03 0.72
C PRO A 343 35.27 54.14 -0.21
N ASP A 344 34.65 54.30 -1.38
CA ASP A 344 35.02 55.32 -2.37
C ASP A 344 33.80 55.81 -3.20
N ALA A 345 34.07 56.52 -4.29
CA ALA A 345 33.04 57.11 -5.14
C ALA A 345 32.31 56.12 -6.06
N ASN A 346 32.93 55.00 -6.40
CA ASN A 346 32.40 53.99 -7.33
C ASN A 346 31.71 52.85 -6.57
N LEU A 347 32.27 52.46 -5.42
CA LEU A 347 31.77 51.38 -4.55
C LEU A 347 30.86 51.88 -3.41
N GLY A 348 30.62 53.20 -3.34
CA GLY A 348 29.75 53.84 -2.34
C GLY A 348 28.49 54.48 -2.92
N PHE A 349 27.81 55.28 -2.11
CA PHE A 349 26.61 56.01 -2.53
C PHE A 349 26.95 57.35 -3.22
N GLN A 350 26.16 57.70 -4.24
CA GLN A 350 26.26 58.93 -5.01
C GLN A 350 24.93 59.64 -5.18
N GLU A 351 25.00 60.93 -5.49
CA GLU A 351 23.85 61.75 -5.85
C GLU A 351 23.23 61.26 -7.17
N ASN A 352 21.90 61.34 -7.27
CA ASN A 352 21.05 60.83 -8.35
C ASN A 352 20.96 59.29 -8.48
N GLN A 353 21.73 58.51 -7.70
CA GLN A 353 21.50 57.06 -7.59
C GLN A 353 20.20 56.75 -6.84
N TRP A 354 19.68 55.53 -7.04
CA TRP A 354 18.53 55.02 -6.32
C TRP A 354 18.96 54.13 -5.15
N VAL A 355 18.18 54.15 -4.09
CA VAL A 355 18.35 53.29 -2.91
C VAL A 355 17.03 52.66 -2.50
N GLU A 356 17.09 51.39 -2.15
CA GLU A 356 16.01 50.69 -1.45
C GLU A 356 16.22 50.84 0.05
N ILE A 357 15.24 51.39 0.75
CA ILE A 357 15.24 51.48 2.21
C ILE A 357 14.23 50.46 2.74
N SER A 358 14.69 49.58 3.63
CA SER A 358 13.89 48.55 4.29
C SER A 358 14.38 48.29 5.71
N ASP A 359 13.56 47.60 6.49
CA ASP A 359 13.94 46.95 7.74
C ASP A 359 13.37 45.52 7.76
N ASP A 360 13.68 44.75 8.81
CA ASP A 360 13.29 43.34 8.90
C ASP A 360 11.77 43.12 8.95
N THR A 361 10.95 44.15 9.17
CA THR A 361 9.48 44.07 9.04
C THR A 361 9.05 43.72 7.62
N GLY A 362 9.79 44.11 6.58
CA GLY A 362 9.55 43.65 5.20
C GLY A 362 10.06 42.22 4.93
N LEU A 363 11.04 41.77 5.71
CA LEU A 363 11.68 40.45 5.56
C LEU A 363 10.90 39.34 6.28
N PHE A 364 10.37 39.64 7.48
CA PHE A 364 9.70 38.73 8.40
C PHE A 364 8.23 39.11 8.69
N GLY A 365 7.71 40.16 8.06
CA GLY A 365 6.29 40.55 8.10
C GLY A 365 5.37 39.50 7.50
N VAL A 366 4.05 39.68 7.66
CA VAL A 366 2.97 38.74 7.24
C VAL A 366 3.29 38.03 5.92
N THR A 367 3.58 38.80 4.86
CA THR A 367 4.23 38.29 3.64
C THR A 367 5.73 38.51 3.78
N ALA A 368 6.51 37.44 3.90
CA ALA A 368 7.97 37.52 4.00
C ALA A 368 8.64 37.92 2.66
N ASN A 369 9.89 38.36 2.73
CA ASN A 369 10.73 38.76 1.59
C ASN A 369 10.16 39.91 0.71
N GLN A 370 9.37 40.84 1.25
CA GLN A 370 8.94 42.03 0.51
C GLN A 370 10.11 42.99 0.18
N SER A 371 10.00 43.72 -0.94
CA SER A 371 10.92 44.82 -1.26
C SER A 371 10.70 46.03 -0.35
N GLY A 372 11.78 46.73 -0.03
CA GLY A 372 11.74 48.08 0.52
C GLY A 372 11.27 49.12 -0.51
N GLN A 373 11.08 50.35 -0.06
CA GLN A 373 10.68 51.47 -0.91
C GLN A 373 11.90 52.08 -1.61
N LEU A 374 11.74 52.47 -2.89
CA LEU A 374 12.80 53.08 -3.69
C LEU A 374 12.78 54.61 -3.60
N TYR A 375 13.92 55.19 -3.21
CA TYR A 375 14.15 56.63 -3.12
C TYR A 375 15.34 57.02 -3.99
N GLN A 376 15.35 58.25 -4.52
CA GLN A 376 16.52 58.78 -5.23
C GLN A 376 17.29 59.74 -4.32
N ILE A 377 18.61 59.60 -4.28
CA ILE A 377 19.48 60.49 -3.50
C ILE A 377 19.55 61.85 -4.20
N GLN A 378 19.19 62.91 -3.49
CA GLN A 378 19.30 64.30 -3.95
C GLN A 378 20.65 64.93 -3.60
N HIS A 379 21.18 64.66 -2.40
CA HIS A 379 22.44 65.23 -1.90
C HIS A 379 23.09 64.33 -0.83
N ILE A 380 24.43 64.31 -0.74
CA ILE A 380 25.15 63.56 0.31
C ILE A 380 26.06 64.49 1.13
N ASP A 381 25.70 64.69 2.42
CA ASP A 381 26.54 65.38 3.39
C ASP A 381 27.56 64.40 4.01
N ARG A 382 28.74 64.31 3.38
CA ARG A 382 29.76 63.29 3.70
C ARG A 382 30.28 63.34 5.15
N PRO A 383 30.58 64.51 5.76
CA PRO A 383 31.03 64.59 7.15
C PRO A 383 30.02 64.09 8.20
N SER A 384 28.72 64.10 7.90
CA SER A 384 27.65 63.66 8.80
C SER A 384 27.04 62.31 8.43
N LEU A 385 27.60 61.62 7.42
CA LEU A 385 27.07 60.38 6.84
C LEU A 385 25.56 60.45 6.53
N THR A 386 25.07 61.64 6.15
CA THR A 386 23.64 61.91 5.97
C THR A 386 23.31 62.13 4.49
N LEU A 387 22.39 61.32 3.97
CA LEU A 387 21.85 61.44 2.62
C LEU A 387 20.49 62.15 2.69
N THR A 388 20.25 63.03 1.72
CA THR A 388 18.96 63.71 1.54
C THR A 388 18.29 63.10 0.31
N MET A 389 17.07 62.57 0.47
CA MET A 389 16.27 61.96 -0.61
C MET A 389 15.41 63.01 -1.33
N SER A 390 15.06 62.72 -2.58
CA SER A 390 14.18 63.56 -3.41
C SER A 390 12.74 63.67 -2.89
N THR A 391 12.31 62.72 -2.06
CA THR A 391 10.99 62.68 -1.41
C THR A 391 11.13 62.35 0.08
N THR A 392 10.08 62.60 0.87
CA THR A 392 9.98 62.15 2.27
C THR A 392 10.11 60.63 2.33
N VAL A 393 10.98 60.14 3.22
CA VAL A 393 11.19 58.72 3.46
C VAL A 393 10.13 58.21 4.43
N SER A 394 9.57 57.04 4.16
CA SER A 394 8.61 56.39 5.06
C SER A 394 9.30 55.99 6.36
N PRO A 395 8.61 56.00 7.52
CA PRO A 395 9.19 55.51 8.76
C PRO A 395 9.67 54.06 8.62
N VAL A 396 10.87 53.78 9.16
CA VAL A 396 11.47 52.44 9.28
C VAL A 396 12.00 52.26 10.69
N ASP A 397 11.96 51.03 11.18
CA ASP A 397 12.41 50.70 12.54
C ASP A 397 13.92 50.41 12.57
N THR A 398 14.70 51.39 13.03
CA THR A 398 16.15 51.27 13.14
C THR A 398 16.63 50.26 14.18
N THR A 399 15.73 49.72 15.03
CA THR A 399 16.04 48.58 15.90
C THR A 399 15.91 47.22 15.19
N ARG A 400 15.25 47.17 14.02
CA ARG A 400 14.99 45.96 13.22
C ARG A 400 15.91 45.84 12.01
N ASN A 401 17.21 46.05 12.20
CA ASN A 401 18.24 45.95 11.14
C ASN A 401 17.91 46.81 9.89
N ALA A 402 17.43 48.04 10.10
CA ALA A 402 17.12 48.97 9.02
C ALA A 402 18.35 49.19 8.12
N ARG A 403 18.14 49.09 6.81
CA ARG A 403 19.19 48.96 5.81
C ARG A 403 18.85 49.75 4.55
N MET A 404 19.85 50.41 3.99
CA MET A 404 19.77 51.16 2.74
C MET A 404 20.69 50.49 1.71
N ARG A 405 20.12 49.96 0.63
CA ARG A 405 20.83 49.20 -0.41
C ARG A 405 20.82 49.96 -1.74
N ARG A 406 21.96 50.02 -2.42
CA ARG A 406 22.13 50.75 -3.69
C ARG A 406 21.51 50.00 -4.87
N TRP A 407 20.91 50.74 -5.79
CA TRP A 407 20.47 50.26 -7.10
C TRP A 407 20.90 51.25 -8.20
N ASP A 408 21.35 50.71 -9.34
CA ASP A 408 21.98 51.44 -10.44
C ASP A 408 20.99 51.90 -11.53
N GLN A 409 19.70 51.64 -11.33
CA GLN A 409 18.62 52.11 -12.22
C GLN A 409 18.71 53.62 -12.49
N SER A 410 18.52 54.03 -13.74
CA SER A 410 18.68 55.43 -14.16
C SER A 410 17.85 55.76 -15.40
N GLY A 411 17.88 57.04 -15.82
CA GLY A 411 17.12 57.54 -16.97
C GLY A 411 15.62 57.72 -16.71
N THR A 412 14.91 58.21 -17.72
CA THR A 412 13.48 58.54 -17.66
C THR A 412 12.54 57.41 -17.21
N PRO A 413 12.81 56.11 -17.50
CA PRO A 413 11.97 55.01 -17.02
C PRO A 413 12.12 54.68 -15.53
N ALA A 414 13.16 55.17 -14.84
CA ALA A 414 13.42 54.85 -13.45
C ALA A 414 12.55 55.68 -12.50
N THR A 415 11.74 55.01 -11.68
CA THR A 415 10.79 55.64 -10.76
C THR A 415 10.88 55.04 -9.36
N ALA A 416 10.17 55.64 -8.39
CA ALA A 416 10.00 55.10 -7.04
C ALA A 416 9.21 53.77 -7.00
N THR A 417 8.60 53.38 -8.11
CA THR A 417 7.99 52.06 -8.32
C THR A 417 8.85 51.14 -9.19
N GLY A 418 10.11 51.50 -9.48
CA GLY A 418 11.03 50.75 -10.35
C GLY A 418 10.99 51.19 -11.82
N ILE A 419 11.57 50.38 -12.71
CA ILE A 419 11.47 50.49 -14.17
C ILE A 419 10.42 49.48 -14.67
N PRO A 420 9.40 49.87 -15.45
CA PRO A 420 8.44 48.92 -16.04
C PRO A 420 9.11 47.86 -16.92
N ILE A 421 8.76 46.59 -16.76
CA ILE A 421 9.31 45.51 -17.59
C ILE A 421 8.67 45.48 -18.99
N SER A 422 9.33 44.85 -19.96
CA SER A 422 8.87 44.82 -21.35
C SER A 422 9.43 43.64 -22.14
N SER A 423 8.71 43.19 -23.17
CA SER A 423 9.22 42.25 -24.18
C SER A 423 10.13 42.92 -25.22
N SER A 424 10.15 44.24 -25.27
CA SER A 424 11.20 45.01 -25.97
C SER A 424 12.47 45.08 -25.14
N TRP A 425 13.62 45.22 -25.80
CA TRP A 425 14.90 45.44 -25.12
C TRP A 425 14.91 46.74 -24.31
N ILE A 426 15.33 46.62 -23.05
CA ILE A 426 15.57 47.71 -22.10
C ILE A 426 17.09 47.81 -21.92
N ASP A 427 17.66 48.98 -22.23
CA ASP A 427 19.06 49.28 -21.93
C ASP A 427 19.28 49.41 -20.42
N LEU A 428 20.35 48.79 -19.89
CA LEU A 428 20.78 48.95 -18.50
C LEU A 428 21.92 49.99 -18.42
N GLU A 429 23.12 49.58 -18.77
CA GLU A 429 24.29 50.43 -19.02
C GLU A 429 25.34 49.67 -19.85
N ASN A 430 26.41 50.34 -20.29
CA ASN A 430 27.61 49.71 -20.87
C ASN A 430 27.35 48.71 -22.02
N GLY A 431 26.27 48.92 -22.79
CA GLY A 431 25.85 48.05 -23.89
C GLY A 431 25.06 46.79 -23.48
N ILE A 432 24.73 46.59 -22.21
CA ILE A 432 23.90 45.46 -21.76
C ILE A 432 22.41 45.80 -21.88
N GLN A 433 21.65 44.88 -22.46
CA GLN A 433 20.21 44.98 -22.66
C GLN A 433 19.48 43.75 -22.09
N VAL A 434 18.26 43.94 -21.60
CA VAL A 434 17.39 42.84 -21.12
C VAL A 434 15.96 42.96 -21.66
N CYS A 435 15.28 41.84 -21.84
CA CYS A 435 13.85 41.80 -22.17
C CYS A 435 13.16 40.63 -21.46
N PHE A 436 11.82 40.68 -21.39
CA PHE A 436 11.02 39.81 -20.53
C PHE A 436 9.98 39.01 -21.32
N GLY A 437 9.81 37.74 -20.94
CA GLY A 437 8.80 36.86 -21.51
C GLY A 437 7.40 37.10 -20.94
N SER A 438 6.40 36.43 -21.53
CA SER A 438 5.07 36.32 -20.92
C SER A 438 5.14 35.42 -19.68
N GLY A 439 4.68 35.94 -18.54
CA GLY A 439 4.58 35.20 -17.29
C GLY A 439 4.17 36.11 -16.12
N ASP A 440 4.08 35.48 -14.95
CA ASP A 440 3.83 36.10 -13.65
C ASP A 440 5.16 36.30 -12.94
N TYR A 441 5.38 37.52 -12.44
CA TYR A 441 6.60 37.98 -11.82
C TYR A 441 6.33 38.31 -10.35
N VAL A 442 7.18 37.82 -9.45
CA VAL A 442 7.07 38.02 -8.00
C VAL A 442 8.20 38.90 -7.52
N ALA A 443 7.91 39.88 -6.65
CA ALA A 443 8.93 40.72 -6.04
C ALA A 443 10.03 39.88 -5.38
N GLY A 444 11.29 40.17 -5.72
CA GLY A 444 12.46 39.38 -5.29
C GLY A 444 12.96 38.35 -6.31
N ASP A 445 12.16 37.99 -7.33
CA ASP A 445 12.61 37.22 -8.50
C ASP A 445 13.78 37.92 -9.17
N ALA A 446 14.88 37.21 -9.44
CA ALA A 446 16.06 37.86 -9.99
C ALA A 446 16.94 36.99 -10.88
N TRP A 447 17.68 37.65 -11.76
CA TRP A 447 18.66 37.06 -12.65
C TRP A 447 20.03 37.71 -12.41
N THR A 448 21.09 36.92 -12.54
CA THR A 448 22.48 37.40 -12.47
C THR A 448 23.15 37.26 -13.83
N ILE A 449 23.68 38.34 -14.38
CA ILE A 449 24.30 38.43 -15.69
C ILE A 449 25.78 38.81 -15.50
N PRO A 450 26.71 37.86 -15.54
CA PRO A 450 28.13 38.17 -15.42
C PRO A 450 28.64 38.81 -16.73
N ALA A 451 29.28 39.97 -16.63
CA ALA A 451 29.86 40.71 -17.74
C ALA A 451 31.40 40.68 -17.68
N ARG A 452 32.05 40.57 -18.84
CA ARG A 452 33.51 40.37 -18.97
C ARG A 452 34.14 41.43 -19.85
N SER A 453 34.87 42.37 -19.27
CA SER A 453 35.50 43.48 -20.01
C SER A 453 36.57 42.99 -20.99
N ALA A 454 37.32 41.93 -20.63
CA ALA A 454 38.37 41.37 -21.46
C ALA A 454 37.89 40.68 -22.76
N THR A 455 36.61 40.28 -22.84
CA THR A 455 36.00 39.71 -24.05
C THR A 455 34.94 40.62 -24.68
N GLY A 456 34.43 41.59 -23.94
CA GLY A 456 33.34 42.45 -24.40
C GLY A 456 31.99 41.74 -24.49
N GLN A 457 31.78 40.69 -23.67
CA GLN A 457 30.61 39.81 -23.72
C GLN A 457 30.01 39.60 -22.32
N ILE A 458 28.79 39.06 -22.28
CA ILE A 458 28.14 38.54 -21.08
C ILE A 458 28.10 37.00 -21.10
N ASP A 459 28.14 36.39 -19.92
CA ASP A 459 28.00 34.93 -19.75
C ASP A 459 26.50 34.52 -19.89
N TRP A 460 25.86 34.77 -21.05
CA TRP A 460 24.43 34.51 -21.31
C TRP A 460 24.14 33.77 -22.64
N PRO A 461 23.15 32.85 -22.70
CA PRO A 461 22.45 32.26 -21.56
C PRO A 461 23.42 31.45 -20.68
N PRO A 462 23.12 31.24 -19.39
CA PRO A 462 24.06 30.62 -18.45
C PRO A 462 24.60 29.27 -18.92
N CYS A 463 25.89 29.04 -18.70
CA CYS A 463 26.60 27.86 -19.18
C CYS A 463 26.15 26.60 -18.41
N GLY A 464 25.16 25.88 -18.94
CA GLY A 464 24.50 24.74 -18.29
C GLY A 464 22.98 24.73 -18.48
N SER A 465 22.42 25.89 -18.82
CA SER A 465 21.06 26.04 -19.33
C SER A 465 20.79 25.23 -20.60
N ASN A 466 19.51 25.08 -20.92
CA ASN A 466 19.02 24.43 -22.15
C ASN A 466 19.28 25.22 -23.46
N GLY A 467 20.06 26.31 -23.42
CA GLY A 467 20.34 27.17 -24.58
C GLY A 467 19.19 28.09 -25.00
N ASN A 468 18.07 28.12 -24.28
CA ASN A 468 17.03 29.13 -24.47
C ASN A 468 17.56 30.51 -24.06
N PRO A 469 17.44 31.58 -24.88
CA PRO A 469 17.77 32.93 -24.42
C PRO A 469 16.93 33.38 -23.21
N PHE A 470 15.69 32.89 -23.06
CA PHE A 470 14.84 33.15 -21.90
C PHE A 470 15.09 32.16 -20.77
N GLN A 471 15.39 32.67 -19.58
CA GLN A 471 15.74 31.91 -18.37
C GLN A 471 14.78 32.21 -17.21
N PRO A 472 14.47 31.22 -16.34
CA PRO A 472 13.68 31.43 -15.11
C PRO A 472 14.48 32.21 -14.05
N PRO A 473 13.80 32.84 -13.07
CA PRO A 473 14.47 33.59 -12.00
C PRO A 473 15.12 32.66 -10.96
N PHE A 474 16.16 33.18 -10.31
CA PHE A 474 16.56 32.77 -8.97
C PHE A 474 15.72 33.55 -7.94
N TYR A 475 15.07 32.84 -7.03
CA TYR A 475 14.22 33.42 -5.98
C TYR A 475 14.45 32.70 -4.64
N ALA A 476 14.02 33.31 -3.53
CA ALA A 476 14.07 32.70 -2.21
C ALA A 476 12.78 31.87 -2.00
N HIS A 477 12.85 30.56 -2.16
CA HIS A 477 11.70 29.69 -1.95
C HIS A 477 11.35 29.62 -0.47
N ILE A 478 10.10 29.95 -0.12
CA ILE A 478 9.53 29.78 1.22
C ILE A 478 8.71 28.49 1.19
N TYR A 479 9.27 27.42 1.77
CA TYR A 479 8.60 26.14 1.89
C TYR A 479 7.59 26.19 3.05
N ARG A 480 6.43 25.53 2.89
CA ARG A 480 5.40 25.39 3.93
C ARG A 480 5.24 23.93 4.31
N ALA A 481 5.42 23.60 5.58
CA ALA A 481 5.09 22.29 6.14
C ALA A 481 3.85 22.41 7.04
N PRO A 482 2.78 21.63 6.82
CA PRO A 482 1.67 21.51 7.76
C PRO A 482 2.14 21.06 9.15
N LEU A 483 1.74 21.78 10.20
CA LEU A 483 1.97 21.39 11.60
C LEU A 483 0.68 20.94 12.28
N ALA A 484 -0.43 21.66 12.13
CA ALA A 484 -1.72 21.28 12.71
C ALA A 484 -2.93 21.91 12.01
N CYS A 485 -4.10 21.30 12.15
CA CYS A 485 -5.40 21.99 12.08
C CYS A 485 -5.97 22.11 13.49
N ILE A 486 -6.33 23.32 13.91
CA ILE A 486 -7.05 23.56 15.17
C ILE A 486 -8.53 23.78 14.83
N HIS A 487 -9.41 23.02 15.48
CA HIS A 487 -10.87 23.06 15.29
C HIS A 487 -11.55 23.49 16.58
N PHE A 488 -12.60 24.31 16.50
CA PHE A 488 -13.46 24.56 17.66
C PHE A 488 -14.49 23.43 17.79
N ASP A 489 -14.59 22.83 18.97
CA ASP A 489 -15.57 21.79 19.28
C ASP A 489 -16.44 22.21 20.47
N PRO A 490 -17.76 22.43 20.27
CA PRO A 490 -18.67 22.93 21.30
C PRO A 490 -19.07 21.88 22.35
N ASP A 491 -18.75 20.59 22.13
CA ASP A 491 -18.99 19.49 23.07
C ASP A 491 -17.72 19.18 23.89
N ILE A 492 -16.53 19.19 23.29
CA ILE A 492 -15.26 19.14 24.03
C ILE A 492 -15.14 20.37 24.95
N ALA A 493 -15.58 21.56 24.52
CA ALA A 493 -15.65 22.76 25.35
C ALA A 493 -16.44 22.56 26.67
N ARG A 494 -17.43 21.65 26.69
CA ARG A 494 -18.24 21.32 27.88
C ARG A 494 -17.57 20.31 28.82
N SER A 495 -16.53 19.62 28.33
CA SER A 495 -15.81 18.57 29.08
C SER A 495 -14.79 19.11 30.09
N GLY A 496 -14.41 20.39 29.97
CA GLY A 496 -13.38 21.03 30.79
C GLY A 496 -11.94 20.87 30.27
N ASN A 497 -11.73 20.18 29.15
CA ASN A 497 -10.42 19.96 28.53
C ASN A 497 -9.96 21.10 27.58
N GLY A 498 -10.65 22.24 27.60
CA GLY A 498 -10.50 23.32 26.62
C GLY A 498 -11.49 23.21 25.44
N PRO A 499 -11.65 24.27 24.61
CA PRO A 499 -12.66 24.30 23.54
C PRO A 499 -12.15 23.89 22.14
N PHE A 500 -10.92 23.37 22.05
CA PHE A 500 -10.26 23.12 20.77
C PHE A 500 -9.80 21.65 20.60
N GLU A 501 -10.12 21.06 19.46
CA GLU A 501 -9.50 19.83 18.94
C GLU A 501 -8.27 20.21 18.08
N ILE A 502 -7.20 19.41 18.12
CA ILE A 502 -5.99 19.63 17.32
C ILE A 502 -5.66 18.36 16.54
N ASP A 503 -5.90 18.38 15.22
CA ASP A 503 -5.36 17.37 14.29
C ASP A 503 -3.85 17.70 14.11
N ASP A 504 -2.95 16.92 14.72
CA ASP A 504 -1.49 17.05 14.53
C ASP A 504 -1.11 16.56 13.11
N CYS A 505 -0.65 17.49 12.28
CA CYS A 505 -0.33 17.24 10.87
C CYS A 505 1.15 16.89 10.63
N ARG A 506 1.98 16.89 11.68
CA ARG A 506 3.41 16.62 11.58
C ARG A 506 3.66 15.19 11.14
N ARG A 507 4.52 15.01 10.12
CA ARG A 507 5.05 13.69 9.78
C ARG A 507 6.16 13.36 10.77
N ILE A 508 6.03 12.24 11.48
CA ILE A 508 7.04 11.76 12.43
C ILE A 508 7.81 10.60 11.79
N PHE A 509 9.14 10.61 11.84
CA PHE A 509 9.98 9.56 11.27
C PHE A 509 10.99 9.00 12.28
N PRO A 510 11.21 7.67 12.32
CA PRO A 510 12.30 7.08 13.11
C PRO A 510 13.65 7.50 12.51
N THR A 511 14.66 7.78 13.35
CA THR A 511 15.99 8.09 12.80
C THR A 511 16.62 6.83 12.19
N LEU A 512 17.64 6.99 11.33
CA LEU A 512 18.37 5.86 10.76
C LEU A 512 18.97 4.91 11.81
N ALA A 513 19.20 5.38 13.05
CA ALA A 513 19.63 4.54 14.17
C ALA A 513 18.46 3.77 14.83
N ASP A 514 17.24 4.31 14.79
CA ASP A 514 16.04 3.72 15.40
C ASP A 514 15.35 2.67 14.51
N LEU A 515 15.69 2.61 13.21
CA LEU A 515 15.06 1.69 12.23
C LEU A 515 15.07 0.22 12.70
N GLY A 516 16.18 -0.24 13.30
CA GLY A 516 16.29 -1.60 13.82
C GLY A 516 15.33 -1.92 14.98
N GLY A 517 14.80 -0.90 15.66
CA GLY A 517 13.78 -1.03 16.70
C GLY A 517 12.35 -0.86 16.20
N PHE A 518 12.12 -0.39 14.97
CA PHE A 518 10.79 -0.20 14.41
C PHE A 518 10.23 -1.43 13.69
N VAL A 519 11.10 -2.26 13.09
CA VAL A 519 10.74 -3.39 12.21
C VAL A 519 10.26 -4.65 12.97
N ASN A 520 10.09 -4.59 14.31
CA ASN A 520 9.72 -5.76 15.15
C ASN A 520 9.02 -5.38 16.48
N ALA A 521 8.48 -4.15 16.67
CA ALA A 521 8.07 -3.69 18.00
C ALA A 521 6.70 -2.99 18.11
N ASN A 522 5.91 -3.44 19.09
CA ASN A 522 4.58 -2.91 19.48
C ASN A 522 3.45 -3.26 18.49
N ALA A 523 3.23 -4.55 18.25
CA ALA A 523 1.99 -5.16 17.75
C ALA A 523 1.80 -6.52 18.47
N LEU A 524 0.62 -7.12 18.35
CA LEU A 524 0.31 -8.49 18.80
C LEU A 524 0.42 -9.41 17.57
N HIS A 525 1.03 -10.59 17.69
CA HIS A 525 1.23 -11.51 16.57
C HIS A 525 0.69 -12.90 16.90
N ILE A 526 0.23 -13.64 15.88
CA ILE A 526 -0.06 -15.06 16.00
C ILE A 526 1.25 -15.82 15.78
N THR A 527 1.61 -16.71 16.71
CA THR A 527 2.88 -17.47 16.70
C THR A 527 2.72 -18.90 16.20
N ASP A 528 1.52 -19.48 16.29
CA ASP A 528 1.22 -20.85 15.85
C ASP A 528 -0.30 -21.07 15.67
N ILE A 529 -0.68 -22.10 14.90
CA ILE A 529 -2.07 -22.56 14.72
C ILE A 529 -2.16 -24.10 14.73
N ASN A 530 -3.23 -24.67 15.29
CA ASN A 530 -3.36 -26.14 15.38
C ASN A 530 -3.86 -26.84 14.10
N TRP A 531 -3.98 -26.13 12.97
CA TRP A 531 -4.41 -26.69 11.67
C TRP A 531 -3.43 -26.34 10.56
N LEU A 532 -3.32 -27.20 9.55
CA LEU A 532 -2.49 -26.95 8.36
C LEU A 532 -3.24 -26.07 7.36
N ASN A 533 -2.60 -25.02 6.84
CA ASN A 533 -3.19 -24.17 5.81
C ASN A 533 -3.16 -24.86 4.44
N ASP A 534 -4.22 -24.64 3.64
CA ASP A 534 -4.42 -25.20 2.29
C ASP A 534 -4.46 -26.74 2.19
N ASP A 535 -4.54 -27.44 3.33
CA ASP A 535 -4.61 -28.90 3.44
C ASP A 535 -6.03 -29.40 3.84
N VAL A 536 -6.20 -30.70 4.08
CA VAL A 536 -7.47 -31.35 4.42
C VAL A 536 -7.71 -31.52 5.92
N MET A 537 -8.98 -31.59 6.34
CA MET A 537 -9.41 -31.96 7.69
C MET A 537 -10.75 -32.71 7.65
N THR A 538 -10.94 -33.71 8.51
CA THR A 538 -12.24 -34.38 8.70
C THR A 538 -13.08 -33.69 9.78
N PHE A 539 -14.41 -33.80 9.68
CA PHE A 539 -15.31 -33.20 10.66
C PHE A 539 -15.13 -33.80 12.06
N ASP A 540 -14.82 -35.09 12.20
CA ASP A 540 -14.45 -35.70 13.48
C ASP A 540 -13.20 -35.08 14.11
N ALA A 541 -12.20 -34.68 13.30
CA ALA A 541 -11.00 -34.00 13.79
C ALA A 541 -11.33 -32.56 14.25
N LEU A 542 -12.14 -31.83 13.49
CA LEU A 542 -12.59 -30.48 13.85
C LEU A 542 -13.39 -30.48 15.17
N LEU A 543 -14.31 -31.45 15.34
CA LEU A 543 -15.09 -31.64 16.57
C LEU A 543 -14.23 -32.01 17.78
N LYS A 544 -13.13 -32.75 17.57
CA LYS A 544 -12.25 -33.23 18.65
C LYS A 544 -11.21 -32.20 19.09
N ASN A 545 -10.60 -31.51 18.13
CA ASN A 545 -9.42 -30.68 18.35
C ASN A 545 -9.75 -29.18 18.42
N GLY A 546 -10.88 -28.74 17.85
CA GLY A 546 -11.18 -27.33 17.63
C GLY A 546 -10.17 -26.63 16.71
N LEU A 547 -10.26 -25.30 16.64
CA LEU A 547 -9.31 -24.42 15.97
C LEU A 547 -8.66 -23.52 17.02
N VAL A 548 -7.35 -23.60 17.18
CA VAL A 548 -6.58 -22.87 18.20
C VAL A 548 -5.53 -22.01 17.54
N ALA A 549 -5.45 -20.74 17.96
CA ALA A 549 -4.38 -19.81 17.60
C ALA A 549 -3.63 -19.39 18.86
N THR A 550 -2.29 -19.38 18.77
CA THR A 550 -1.35 -18.99 19.84
C THR A 550 -0.76 -17.62 19.52
N PHE A 551 -0.45 -16.82 20.55
CA PHE A 551 0.03 -15.44 20.42
C PHE A 551 1.35 -15.20 21.18
N ASP A 552 2.07 -14.14 20.83
CA ASP A 552 3.31 -13.73 21.51
C ASP A 552 3.09 -12.97 22.84
N ASN A 553 2.00 -12.21 22.90
CA ASN A 553 1.47 -11.58 24.11
C ASN A 553 0.07 -12.13 24.42
N VAL A 554 -0.43 -11.95 25.65
CA VAL A 554 -1.78 -12.34 26.10
C VAL A 554 -2.85 -11.37 25.56
N PRO A 555 -3.69 -11.73 24.55
CA PRO A 555 -4.81 -10.90 24.13
C PRO A 555 -5.80 -10.56 25.27
N THR A 556 -6.03 -9.26 25.47
CA THR A 556 -6.97 -8.71 26.46
C THR A 556 -8.32 -8.32 25.84
N SER A 557 -8.46 -8.45 24.52
CA SER A 557 -9.68 -8.14 23.77
C SER A 557 -10.84 -9.10 24.11
N PRO A 558 -12.08 -8.59 24.29
CA PRO A 558 -13.26 -9.45 24.47
C PRO A 558 -13.45 -10.43 23.30
N LEU A 559 -13.61 -11.72 23.61
CA LEU A 559 -13.90 -12.73 22.60
C LEU A 559 -15.34 -12.62 22.08
N SER A 560 -15.49 -12.70 20.76
CA SER A 560 -16.77 -12.67 20.06
C SER A 560 -16.66 -13.48 18.76
N PRO A 561 -17.73 -14.14 18.28
CA PRO A 561 -17.76 -14.70 16.93
C PRO A 561 -17.47 -13.66 15.82
N ALA A 562 -17.63 -12.36 16.12
CA ALA A 562 -17.23 -11.27 15.22
C ALA A 562 -15.71 -10.96 15.21
N THR A 563 -14.95 -11.42 16.20
CA THR A 563 -13.48 -11.24 16.26
C THR A 563 -12.70 -12.52 15.90
N PHE A 564 -13.29 -13.70 16.09
CA PHE A 564 -12.78 -14.98 15.57
C PHE A 564 -13.89 -15.63 14.72
N ILE A 565 -13.84 -15.41 13.41
CA ILE A 565 -14.88 -15.78 12.44
C ILE A 565 -14.47 -17.09 11.74
N VAL A 566 -15.37 -18.08 11.75
CA VAL A 566 -15.22 -19.33 10.99
C VAL A 566 -16.32 -19.42 9.93
N THR A 567 -15.95 -19.57 8.66
CA THR A 567 -16.87 -19.60 7.52
C THR A 567 -16.71 -20.87 6.70
N LEU A 568 -17.80 -21.61 6.47
CA LEU A 568 -17.88 -22.73 5.55
C LEU A 568 -18.34 -22.22 4.17
N GLU A 569 -17.44 -22.21 3.21
CA GLU A 569 -17.71 -21.93 1.80
C GLU A 569 -18.14 -23.23 1.10
N THR A 570 -19.39 -23.64 1.27
CA THR A 570 -19.92 -24.89 0.68
C THR A 570 -20.11 -24.72 -0.83
N PRO A 571 -19.77 -25.71 -1.68
CA PRO A 571 -20.13 -25.67 -3.09
C PRO A 571 -21.65 -25.57 -3.31
N MET A 572 -22.07 -25.04 -4.45
CA MET A 572 -23.48 -24.91 -4.84
C MET A 572 -23.72 -25.50 -6.23
N GLU A 573 -24.77 -26.31 -6.37
CA GLU A 573 -25.26 -26.72 -7.70
C GLU A 573 -26.03 -25.56 -8.35
N LEU A 574 -25.55 -25.09 -9.51
CA LEU A 574 -26.36 -24.25 -10.38
C LEU A 574 -27.30 -25.15 -11.20
N ASN A 575 -28.61 -25.04 -10.96
CA ASN A 575 -29.61 -25.83 -11.69
C ASN A 575 -29.69 -25.39 -13.17
N THR A 576 -29.02 -26.14 -14.04
CA THR A 576 -28.97 -25.88 -15.49
C THR A 576 -30.21 -26.35 -16.26
N ALA A 577 -31.13 -27.12 -15.64
CA ALA A 577 -32.32 -27.65 -16.32
C ALA A 577 -33.23 -26.53 -16.85
N ASN A 578 -33.29 -25.40 -16.13
CA ASN A 578 -34.07 -24.22 -16.54
C ASN A 578 -33.47 -23.43 -17.70
N TYR A 579 -32.18 -23.65 -18.04
CA TYR A 579 -31.51 -23.01 -19.19
C TYR A 579 -31.53 -23.89 -20.46
N ALA A 580 -31.83 -25.19 -20.32
CA ALA A 580 -31.86 -26.12 -21.45
C ALA A 580 -33.09 -25.93 -22.38
N THR A 581 -34.13 -25.24 -21.93
CA THR A 581 -35.44 -25.16 -22.61
C THR A 581 -35.59 -24.00 -23.59
N THR A 582 -34.67 -23.03 -23.62
CA THR A 582 -34.75 -21.82 -24.47
C THR A 582 -33.49 -21.54 -25.30
N ALA A 583 -32.44 -22.37 -25.17
CA ALA A 583 -31.21 -22.22 -25.94
C ALA A 583 -31.36 -22.80 -27.37
N THR A 584 -31.86 -22.00 -28.31
CA THR A 584 -31.87 -22.31 -29.75
C THR A 584 -30.45 -22.26 -30.33
N LEU A 585 -29.61 -23.23 -29.95
CA LEU A 585 -28.22 -23.34 -30.39
C LEU A 585 -28.15 -23.67 -31.89
N THR A 586 -27.45 -22.84 -32.65
CA THR A 586 -27.40 -22.93 -34.11
C THR A 586 -26.56 -24.11 -34.60
N GLY A 587 -27.22 -25.19 -35.01
CA GLY A 587 -26.77 -26.16 -36.03
C GLY A 587 -25.66 -27.15 -35.66
N GLU A 588 -24.63 -26.73 -34.92
CA GLU A 588 -23.43 -27.56 -34.70
C GLU A 588 -23.32 -28.14 -33.28
N SER A 589 -23.81 -27.44 -32.26
CA SER A 589 -23.63 -27.81 -30.85
C SER A 589 -24.28 -29.15 -30.46
N ASN A 590 -25.47 -29.49 -30.99
CA ASN A 590 -26.18 -30.73 -30.62
C ASN A 590 -25.38 -32.00 -30.93
N LYS A 591 -24.52 -31.99 -31.97
CA LYS A 591 -23.72 -33.17 -32.37
C LYS A 591 -22.70 -33.60 -31.32
N VAL A 592 -22.37 -32.73 -30.36
CA VAL A 592 -21.46 -33.03 -29.24
C VAL A 592 -22.23 -33.49 -28.01
N PHE A 593 -23.40 -32.91 -27.73
CA PHE A 593 -24.21 -33.22 -26.54
C PHE A 593 -24.98 -34.55 -26.67
N GLU A 594 -25.75 -34.74 -27.75
CA GLU A 594 -26.64 -35.91 -27.88
C GLU A 594 -25.88 -37.24 -28.02
N LYS A 595 -24.65 -37.19 -28.58
CA LYS A 595 -23.85 -38.37 -28.91
C LYS A 595 -23.29 -39.13 -27.69
N LYS A 596 -23.40 -38.57 -26.47
CA LYS A 596 -23.01 -39.26 -25.22
C LYS A 596 -24.18 -39.80 -24.39
N VAL A 597 -25.43 -39.50 -24.74
CA VAL A 597 -26.61 -39.89 -23.94
C VAL A 597 -27.33 -41.12 -24.53
N ASN A 598 -27.36 -41.26 -25.85
CA ASN A 598 -28.17 -42.29 -26.53
C ASN A 598 -27.37 -43.52 -27.03
N THR A 599 -26.70 -44.23 -26.10
CA THR A 599 -26.20 -45.60 -26.34
C THR A 599 -26.54 -46.55 -25.18
N GLY A 600 -27.82 -46.61 -24.82
CA GLY A 600 -28.40 -47.59 -23.89
C GLY A 600 -29.87 -47.83 -24.26
N THR A 601 -30.27 -49.10 -24.39
CA THR A 601 -31.57 -49.48 -24.97
C THR A 601 -32.75 -49.18 -24.04
N GLN A 602 -33.87 -48.66 -24.57
CA GLN A 602 -35.09 -48.45 -23.78
C GLN A 602 -35.77 -49.75 -23.37
N ALA A 603 -36.29 -49.77 -22.13
CA ALA A 603 -37.39 -50.64 -21.71
C ALA A 603 -38.10 -50.06 -20.47
N GLY A 604 -39.44 -50.01 -20.49
CA GLY A 604 -40.31 -49.89 -19.30
C GLY A 604 -40.35 -48.53 -18.58
N ALA A 605 -41.53 -47.90 -18.55
CA ALA A 605 -41.79 -46.73 -17.72
C ALA A 605 -42.41 -47.13 -16.37
N ALA A 606 -41.60 -47.19 -15.31
CA ALA A 606 -42.04 -47.13 -13.91
C ALA A 606 -40.84 -46.80 -13.01
N ASP A 607 -41.09 -45.98 -11.98
CA ASP A 607 -40.24 -45.71 -10.80
C ASP A 607 -38.71 -45.61 -10.99
N ALA A 608 -38.22 -44.36 -11.10
CA ALA A 608 -36.79 -44.04 -11.16
C ALA A 608 -36.35 -43.31 -9.87
N THR A 609 -36.08 -44.08 -8.82
CA THR A 609 -35.42 -43.58 -7.61
C THR A 609 -34.05 -42.96 -7.95
N VAL A 610 -33.69 -41.88 -7.26
CA VAL A 610 -32.43 -41.16 -7.47
C VAL A 610 -31.25 -42.03 -6.99
N GLY A 611 -30.70 -42.85 -7.89
CA GLY A 611 -29.79 -43.93 -7.49
C GLY A 611 -28.83 -44.47 -8.56
N GLN A 612 -28.51 -43.72 -9.63
CA GLN A 612 -27.48 -44.16 -10.58
C GLN A 612 -26.76 -43.01 -11.35
N TRP A 613 -25.89 -42.28 -10.64
CA TRP A 613 -24.94 -41.31 -11.24
C TRP A 613 -23.46 -41.71 -11.04
N GLY A 614 -23.18 -43.02 -11.00
CA GLY A 614 -21.81 -43.53 -10.91
C GLY A 614 -21.02 -43.29 -12.21
N GLY A 615 -19.87 -42.61 -12.10
CA GLY A 615 -18.83 -42.60 -13.16
C GLY A 615 -18.65 -41.31 -13.96
N LEU A 616 -19.36 -40.21 -13.65
CA LEU A 616 -19.05 -38.88 -14.20
C LEU A 616 -18.30 -38.03 -13.17
N SER A 617 -16.99 -37.87 -13.36
CA SER A 617 -16.21 -36.84 -12.65
C SER A 617 -16.66 -35.47 -13.15
N LEU A 618 -17.55 -34.83 -12.39
CA LEU A 618 -18.02 -33.47 -12.61
C LEU A 618 -17.07 -32.44 -11.94
N GLN A 619 -15.77 -32.60 -12.15
CA GLN A 619 -14.81 -31.50 -11.95
C GLN A 619 -15.00 -30.48 -13.06
N THR A 620 -16.02 -29.63 -12.92
CA THR A 620 -16.06 -28.35 -13.64
C THR A 620 -14.92 -27.48 -13.10
N PRO A 621 -14.11 -26.82 -13.96
CA PRO A 621 -13.00 -25.99 -13.50
C PRO A 621 -13.47 -24.77 -12.69
N THR A 622 -14.73 -24.37 -12.87
CA THR A 622 -15.43 -23.40 -12.02
C THR A 622 -16.22 -24.14 -10.94
N VAL A 623 -16.01 -23.77 -9.67
CA VAL A 623 -16.83 -24.19 -8.53
C VAL A 623 -17.42 -22.94 -7.88
N VAL A 624 -18.74 -22.79 -7.92
CA VAL A 624 -19.44 -21.74 -7.18
C VAL A 624 -19.61 -22.20 -5.73
N ARG A 625 -19.36 -21.29 -4.78
CA ARG A 625 -19.50 -21.55 -3.33
C ARG A 625 -20.39 -20.49 -2.68
N THR A 626 -21.09 -20.92 -1.63
CA THR A 626 -21.94 -20.08 -0.77
C THR A 626 -21.32 -20.07 0.63
N PRO A 627 -21.06 -18.90 1.24
CA PRO A 627 -20.49 -18.80 2.58
C PRO A 627 -21.57 -18.95 3.67
N PHE A 628 -21.27 -19.74 4.70
CA PHE A 628 -22.07 -19.87 5.92
C PHE A 628 -21.16 -19.68 7.14
N ILE A 629 -21.45 -18.71 8.00
CA ILE A 629 -20.69 -18.48 9.24
C ILE A 629 -21.13 -19.50 10.29
N LEU A 630 -20.17 -20.05 11.05
CA LEU A 630 -20.42 -20.91 12.20
C LEU A 630 -19.99 -20.22 13.50
N ASP A 631 -20.97 -19.58 14.16
CA ASP A 631 -20.80 -19.13 15.54
C ASP A 631 -20.76 -20.34 16.48
N SER A 632 -19.76 -20.40 17.37
CA SER A 632 -19.65 -21.47 18.35
C SER A 632 -18.82 -21.08 19.58
N THR A 633 -18.45 -22.05 20.40
CA THR A 633 -17.83 -21.79 21.71
C THR A 633 -16.38 -21.34 21.55
N LEU A 634 -16.15 -20.06 21.86
CA LEU A 634 -14.83 -19.46 22.02
C LEU A 634 -14.38 -19.56 23.49
N THR A 635 -13.16 -20.03 23.72
CA THR A 635 -12.50 -20.06 25.02
C THR A 635 -11.14 -19.39 24.98
N TYR A 636 -10.70 -18.96 26.16
CA TYR A 636 -9.45 -18.23 26.38
C TYR A 636 -8.58 -19.03 27.35
N GLN A 637 -7.30 -19.26 27.02
CA GLN A 637 -6.33 -19.85 27.95
C GLN A 637 -4.94 -19.25 27.71
N ASP A 638 -4.47 -18.44 28.66
CA ASP A 638 -3.13 -17.83 28.69
C ASP A 638 -2.76 -17.06 27.39
N ASP A 639 -1.93 -17.64 26.53
CA ASP A 639 -1.49 -17.11 25.23
C ASP A 639 -2.29 -17.68 24.04
N THR A 640 -3.39 -18.41 24.29
CA THR A 640 -4.19 -19.10 23.25
C THR A 640 -5.66 -18.70 23.26
N ILE A 641 -6.25 -18.68 22.05
CA ILE A 641 -7.69 -18.57 21.83
C ILE A 641 -8.15 -19.78 21.01
N ALA A 642 -9.19 -20.46 21.51
CA ALA A 642 -9.72 -21.68 20.92
C ALA A 642 -11.19 -21.52 20.51
N TRP A 643 -11.52 -21.85 19.27
CA TRP A 643 -12.88 -22.03 18.76
C TRP A 643 -13.22 -23.52 18.73
N SER A 644 -14.39 -23.89 19.25
CA SER A 644 -14.78 -25.30 19.40
C SER A 644 -16.27 -25.52 19.11
N LEU A 645 -16.60 -26.68 18.56
CA LEU A 645 -17.95 -27.17 18.33
C LEU A 645 -18.31 -28.20 19.41
N PRO A 646 -19.14 -27.87 20.43
CA PRO A 646 -19.48 -28.81 21.48
C PRO A 646 -20.21 -30.05 20.95
N SER A 647 -19.70 -31.24 21.24
CA SER A 647 -20.25 -32.54 20.83
C SER A 647 -20.58 -33.50 21.99
N THR A 648 -19.92 -33.35 23.14
CA THR A 648 -20.16 -34.15 24.37
C THR A 648 -21.18 -33.49 25.30
N ASP A 649 -22.03 -34.29 25.93
CA ASP A 649 -23.10 -33.87 26.87
C ASP A 649 -24.03 -32.74 26.36
N VAL A 650 -24.16 -32.61 25.03
CA VAL A 650 -24.95 -31.55 24.38
C VAL A 650 -26.43 -31.90 24.23
N SER A 651 -27.24 -30.85 24.03
CA SER A 651 -28.66 -31.01 23.72
C SER A 651 -28.90 -31.76 22.40
N LEU A 652 -30.03 -32.46 22.29
CA LEU A 652 -30.46 -33.14 21.07
C LEU A 652 -30.49 -32.19 19.85
N ARG A 653 -30.82 -30.90 20.06
CA ARG A 653 -30.83 -29.90 18.97
C ARG A 653 -29.43 -29.62 18.43
N GLN A 654 -28.46 -29.40 19.32
CA GLN A 654 -27.05 -29.20 18.97
C GLN A 654 -26.50 -30.44 18.24
N ARG A 655 -26.79 -31.64 18.75
CA ARG A 655 -26.39 -32.89 18.10
C ARG A 655 -26.97 -33.03 16.69
N LEU A 656 -28.27 -32.80 16.50
CA LEU A 656 -28.91 -32.82 15.18
C LEU A 656 -28.35 -31.74 14.24
N GLN A 657 -27.89 -30.60 14.74
CA GLN A 657 -27.22 -29.58 13.93
C GLN A 657 -25.83 -30.06 13.46
N LEU A 658 -25.05 -30.72 14.31
CA LEU A 658 -23.76 -31.32 13.91
C LEU A 658 -23.95 -32.48 12.92
N GLU A 659 -24.92 -33.37 13.18
CA GLU A 659 -25.27 -34.47 12.27
C GLU A 659 -25.74 -33.94 10.89
N ALA A 660 -26.51 -32.84 10.86
CA ALA A 660 -26.93 -32.19 9.62
C ALA A 660 -25.77 -31.50 8.88
N ILE A 661 -24.83 -30.85 9.59
CA ILE A 661 -23.60 -30.30 8.99
C ILE A 661 -22.78 -31.43 8.37
N ASN A 662 -22.52 -32.52 9.11
CA ASN A 662 -21.79 -33.69 8.61
C ASN A 662 -22.42 -34.24 7.32
N ALA A 663 -23.72 -34.49 7.34
CA ALA A 663 -24.47 -35.02 6.20
C ALA A 663 -24.39 -34.11 4.97
N ALA A 664 -24.36 -32.78 5.16
CA ALA A 664 -24.23 -31.80 4.07
C ALA A 664 -22.86 -31.82 3.37
N LEU A 665 -21.81 -32.37 4.01
CA LEU A 665 -20.47 -32.50 3.41
C LEU A 665 -20.35 -33.73 2.49
N ILE A 666 -21.13 -34.79 2.72
CA ILE A 666 -21.01 -36.10 2.04
C ILE A 666 -21.17 -36.01 0.50
N PRO A 667 -22.14 -35.25 -0.08
CA PRO A 667 -22.27 -35.13 -1.52
C PRO A 667 -21.06 -34.46 -2.19
N TRP A 668 -20.32 -33.63 -1.46
CA TRP A 668 -19.20 -32.85 -1.95
C TRP A 668 -17.87 -33.61 -1.85
N ALA A 669 -17.67 -34.37 -0.77
CA ALA A 669 -16.57 -35.31 -0.62
C ALA A 669 -16.57 -36.36 -1.74
N ASN A 670 -17.73 -36.98 -2.01
CA ASN A 670 -17.91 -37.98 -3.08
C ASN A 670 -17.78 -37.44 -4.52
N ARG A 671 -17.58 -36.12 -4.69
CA ARG A 671 -17.32 -35.47 -5.98
C ARG A 671 -15.90 -34.92 -6.11
N GLY A 672 -15.06 -35.07 -5.08
CA GLY A 672 -13.71 -34.51 -5.06
C GLY A 672 -13.68 -32.97 -4.97
N THR A 673 -14.74 -32.35 -4.42
CA THR A 673 -14.89 -30.90 -4.32
C THR A 673 -15.30 -30.52 -2.90
N PRO A 674 -14.41 -30.70 -1.89
CA PRO A 674 -14.73 -30.47 -0.48
C PRO A 674 -15.15 -29.04 -0.15
N VAL A 675 -15.78 -28.85 1.00
CA VAL A 675 -16.09 -27.51 1.56
C VAL A 675 -14.78 -26.83 1.95
N ARG A 676 -14.62 -25.54 1.61
CA ARG A 676 -13.48 -24.76 2.11
C ARG A 676 -13.91 -24.09 3.41
N VAL A 677 -13.16 -24.29 4.48
CA VAL A 677 -13.28 -23.48 5.69
C VAL A 677 -12.33 -22.31 5.56
N ARG A 678 -12.80 -21.11 5.88
CA ARG A 678 -11.98 -19.92 6.09
C ARG A 678 -12.05 -19.54 7.57
N VAL A 679 -10.88 -19.32 8.17
CA VAL A 679 -10.72 -18.80 9.52
C VAL A 679 -10.20 -17.37 9.40
N LYS A 680 -10.83 -16.43 10.10
CA LYS A 680 -10.42 -15.01 10.11
C LYS A 680 -10.39 -14.47 11.53
N LEU A 681 -9.29 -13.84 11.92
CA LEU A 681 -9.20 -13.09 13.17
C LEU A 681 -9.12 -11.59 12.84
N ALA A 682 -10.02 -10.80 13.45
CA ALA A 682 -10.23 -9.40 13.08
C ALA A 682 -9.19 -8.48 13.74
N GLY A 683 -8.27 -7.92 12.96
CA GLY A 683 -7.10 -7.19 13.47
C GLY A 683 -7.45 -5.98 14.33
N HIS A 684 -8.50 -5.27 13.95
CA HIS A 684 -9.03 -4.11 14.68
C HIS A 684 -9.79 -4.48 15.97
N GLY A 685 -10.27 -5.72 16.09
CA GLY A 685 -10.99 -6.22 17.27
C GLY A 685 -10.11 -7.01 18.25
N MET A 686 -8.97 -7.50 17.78
CA MET A 686 -8.02 -8.33 18.54
C MET A 686 -6.85 -7.50 19.06
N TYR A 687 -6.63 -7.53 20.37
CA TYR A 687 -5.55 -6.75 21.00
C TYR A 687 -5.12 -7.29 22.37
N ALA A 688 -3.83 -7.10 22.69
CA ALA A 688 -3.26 -7.30 24.02
C ALA A 688 -3.00 -5.96 24.72
N SER A 689 -2.64 -5.99 26.00
CA SER A 689 -2.12 -4.83 26.71
C SER A 689 -0.80 -5.13 27.41
N GLU A 690 0.22 -4.32 27.12
CA GLU A 690 1.54 -4.43 27.73
C GLU A 690 2.03 -3.06 28.18
N SER A 691 2.50 -2.96 29.43
CA SER A 691 3.07 -1.73 30.00
C SER A 691 2.21 -0.47 29.82
N GLY A 692 0.87 -0.62 29.81
CA GLY A 692 -0.09 0.47 29.60
C GLY A 692 -0.33 0.89 28.15
N LYS A 693 0.27 0.19 27.18
CA LYS A 693 -0.02 0.33 25.75
C LYS A 693 -1.01 -0.74 25.30
N GLN A 694 -1.74 -0.47 24.21
CA GLN A 694 -2.59 -1.44 23.52
C GLN A 694 -1.86 -1.96 22.27
N LEU A 695 -1.70 -3.27 22.18
CA LEU A 695 -1.06 -3.96 21.07
C LEU A 695 -2.15 -4.57 20.18
N TYR A 696 -2.48 -3.91 19.07
CA TYR A 696 -3.40 -4.47 18.07
C TYR A 696 -2.73 -5.60 17.29
N LEU A 697 -3.53 -6.60 16.88
CA LEU A 697 -3.08 -7.70 16.05
C LEU A 697 -2.51 -7.19 14.71
N ASP A 698 -1.31 -7.64 14.35
CA ASP A 698 -0.83 -7.66 12.96
C ASP A 698 -0.89 -9.10 12.46
N GLY A 699 -2.04 -9.44 11.88
CA GLY A 699 -2.40 -10.79 11.47
C GLY A 699 -1.88 -11.20 10.10
N GLN A 700 -1.18 -10.33 9.35
CA GLN A 700 -0.74 -10.68 8.01
C GLN A 700 0.31 -11.81 8.00
N ALA A 701 -0.08 -12.96 7.44
CA ALA A 701 0.77 -14.14 7.29
C ALA A 701 1.27 -14.26 5.84
N PHE A 702 2.57 -14.42 5.65
CA PHE A 702 3.14 -14.69 4.33
C PHE A 702 3.08 -16.19 4.01
N GLY A 703 2.54 -16.53 2.83
CA GLY A 703 2.46 -17.91 2.36
C GLY A 703 3.82 -18.50 1.92
N ASN A 704 3.99 -19.81 2.09
CA ASN A 704 5.18 -20.57 1.70
C ASN A 704 4.79 -21.91 1.05
N SER A 705 5.53 -22.35 0.03
CA SER A 705 5.19 -23.54 -0.75
C SER A 705 5.72 -24.82 -0.11
N VAL A 706 4.82 -25.66 0.41
CA VAL A 706 5.16 -26.94 1.05
C VAL A 706 4.66 -28.11 0.20
N SER A 707 5.46 -29.16 0.07
CA SER A 707 5.05 -30.42 -0.57
C SER A 707 4.37 -31.33 0.45
N SER A 708 3.10 -31.66 0.25
CA SER A 708 2.38 -32.54 1.18
C SER A 708 2.78 -34.02 0.99
N ALA A 709 2.83 -34.77 2.09
CA ALA A 709 3.42 -36.10 2.17
C ALA A 709 2.45 -37.23 1.75
N GLY A 710 2.05 -37.23 0.48
CA GLY A 710 1.29 -38.35 -0.11
C GLY A 710 0.86 -38.13 -1.56
N GLU A 711 0.31 -36.95 -1.87
CA GLU A 711 -0.38 -36.71 -3.15
C GLU A 711 0.48 -36.14 -4.28
N ASN A 712 1.78 -35.88 -4.04
CA ASN A 712 2.64 -35.10 -4.97
C ASN A 712 2.08 -33.69 -5.27
N ARG A 713 1.30 -33.15 -4.32
CA ARG A 713 0.62 -31.85 -4.34
C ARG A 713 1.44 -30.80 -3.59
N GLN A 714 1.53 -29.60 -4.16
CA GLN A 714 1.99 -28.41 -3.46
C GLN A 714 0.80 -27.76 -2.74
N ARG A 715 1.00 -27.34 -1.50
CA ARG A 715 0.06 -26.51 -0.71
C ARG A 715 0.72 -25.19 -0.34
N ILE A 716 -0.09 -24.17 -0.05
CA ILE A 716 0.37 -22.92 0.56
C ILE A 716 0.25 -23.04 2.08
N ASP A 717 1.37 -23.19 2.76
CA ASP A 717 1.45 -23.09 4.23
C ASP A 717 1.68 -21.63 4.66
N LEU A 718 1.53 -21.33 5.96
CA LEU A 718 1.74 -19.98 6.49
C LEU A 718 3.06 -19.88 7.28
N ASN A 719 3.79 -18.79 7.10
CA ASN A 719 4.95 -18.45 7.93
C ASN A 719 4.47 -17.78 9.23
N PHE A 720 5.09 -18.15 10.35
CA PHE A 720 4.85 -17.57 11.68
C PHE A 720 6.17 -17.11 12.34
N PRO A 721 6.14 -16.11 13.25
CA PRO A 721 4.96 -15.33 13.66
C PRO A 721 4.38 -14.48 12.50
N THR A 722 3.11 -14.09 12.62
CA THR A 722 2.49 -13.15 11.68
C THR A 722 3.11 -11.76 11.81
N GLY A 723 2.99 -10.93 10.77
CA GLY A 723 3.34 -9.53 10.82
C GLY A 723 3.95 -9.00 9.51
N ASN A 724 3.65 -7.74 9.20
CA ASN A 724 4.34 -6.94 8.19
C ASN A 724 4.37 -5.43 8.54
N ASP A 725 4.43 -5.14 9.85
CA ASP A 725 4.31 -3.81 10.48
C ASP A 725 2.93 -3.13 10.30
N GLN A 726 1.91 -3.84 9.78
CA GLN A 726 0.56 -3.30 9.59
C GLN A 726 -0.35 -3.60 10.79
N ARG A 727 -0.30 -2.73 11.80
CA ARG A 727 -1.22 -2.76 12.95
C ARG A 727 -2.69 -2.87 12.53
N ALA A 728 -3.45 -3.64 13.30
CA ALA A 728 -4.86 -3.94 13.08
C ALA A 728 -5.16 -4.64 11.74
N SER A 729 -4.18 -5.35 11.17
CA SER A 729 -4.39 -6.20 9.99
C SER A 729 -5.06 -7.52 10.38
N ASP A 730 -6.01 -7.98 9.55
CA ASP A 730 -6.71 -9.24 9.76
C ASP A 730 -5.81 -10.44 9.43
N PHE A 731 -5.86 -11.48 10.25
CA PHE A 731 -5.34 -12.80 9.90
C PHE A 731 -6.39 -13.57 9.10
N GLU A 732 -6.00 -14.20 7.99
CA GLU A 732 -6.85 -15.14 7.25
C GLU A 732 -6.10 -16.43 6.91
N SER A 733 -6.77 -17.55 7.12
CA SER A 733 -6.29 -18.91 6.82
C SER A 733 -7.44 -19.76 6.27
N TRP A 734 -7.12 -20.84 5.54
CA TRP A 734 -8.12 -21.75 4.99
C TRP A 734 -7.66 -23.21 4.99
N PHE A 735 -8.63 -24.13 5.01
CA PHE A 735 -8.42 -25.58 4.85
C PHE A 735 -9.66 -26.22 4.20
N TYR A 736 -9.59 -27.51 3.85
CA TYR A 736 -10.65 -28.24 3.16
C TYR A 736 -11.32 -29.29 4.06
N LEU A 737 -12.59 -29.07 4.39
CA LEU A 737 -13.36 -29.89 5.31
C LEU A 737 -14.11 -31.02 4.59
N TYR A 738 -13.85 -32.23 5.06
CA TYR A 738 -14.53 -33.49 4.70
C TYR A 738 -15.44 -33.95 5.85
N PRO A 739 -16.48 -34.77 5.58
CA PRO A 739 -17.30 -35.37 6.64
C PRO A 739 -16.50 -36.33 7.54
N ALA A 740 -17.15 -36.78 8.61
CA ALA A 740 -16.77 -37.99 9.33
C ALA A 740 -16.57 -39.15 8.33
N LEU A 741 -15.48 -39.90 8.49
CA LEU A 741 -15.21 -41.08 7.68
C LEU A 741 -15.91 -42.27 8.35
N GLU A 742 -16.86 -42.88 7.65
CA GLU A 742 -17.78 -43.87 8.22
C GLU A 742 -17.75 -45.17 7.43
N VAL A 743 -17.91 -46.30 8.13
CA VAL A 743 -18.12 -47.59 7.46
C VAL A 743 -19.52 -47.57 6.84
N GLU A 744 -19.64 -47.50 5.51
CA GLU A 744 -20.93 -47.52 4.83
C GLU A 744 -21.51 -48.94 4.80
N GLY A 745 -20.66 -49.93 4.50
CA GLY A 745 -21.08 -51.32 4.35
C GLY A 745 -19.96 -52.34 4.56
N VAL A 746 -20.38 -53.58 4.82
CA VAL A 746 -19.51 -54.76 4.86
C VAL A 746 -20.22 -55.85 4.05
N ALA A 747 -19.48 -56.52 3.15
CA ALA A 747 -20.01 -57.60 2.33
C ALA A 747 -19.01 -58.76 2.26
N PHE A 748 -19.50 -60.00 2.39
CA PHE A 748 -18.70 -61.20 2.16
C PHE A 748 -18.82 -61.64 0.69
N THR A 749 -17.73 -62.11 0.10
CA THR A 749 -17.71 -62.61 -1.31
C THR A 749 -18.69 -63.76 -1.53
N TYR A 750 -18.83 -64.63 -0.53
CA TYR A 750 -19.77 -65.75 -0.53
C TYR A 750 -20.59 -65.74 0.79
N SER A 751 -21.90 -65.98 0.70
CA SER A 751 -22.79 -66.05 1.86
C SER A 751 -22.71 -67.41 2.59
N GLU A 752 -22.29 -68.45 1.87
CA GLU A 752 -21.95 -69.77 2.44
C GLU A 752 -20.70 -70.34 1.79
N VAL A 753 -19.82 -70.96 2.59
CA VAL A 753 -18.62 -71.68 2.13
C VAL A 753 -18.60 -73.09 2.72
N ILE A 754 -18.22 -74.08 1.91
CA ILE A 754 -18.13 -75.49 2.32
C ILE A 754 -16.66 -75.90 2.37
N LEU A 755 -16.19 -76.39 3.52
CA LEU A 755 -14.79 -76.77 3.73
C LEU A 755 -14.56 -78.28 3.54
N ASN A 756 -13.31 -78.66 3.28
CA ASN A 756 -12.83 -80.03 3.46
C ASN A 756 -12.26 -80.24 4.88
N SER A 757 -11.87 -81.48 5.20
CA SER A 757 -11.22 -81.87 6.45
C SER A 757 -9.83 -81.26 6.69
N ALA A 758 -9.33 -80.44 5.76
CA ALA A 758 -8.07 -79.70 5.84
C ALA A 758 -8.29 -78.17 5.70
N GLY A 759 -9.46 -77.66 6.10
CA GLY A 759 -9.78 -76.22 6.15
C GLY A 759 -9.91 -75.51 4.79
N SER A 760 -9.74 -76.22 3.67
CA SER A 760 -9.77 -75.61 2.32
C SER A 760 -11.19 -75.56 1.76
N ILE A 761 -11.56 -74.43 1.14
CA ILE A 761 -12.88 -74.25 0.52
C ILE A 761 -13.04 -75.16 -0.71
N LEU A 762 -14.09 -76.00 -0.70
CA LEU A 762 -14.48 -76.89 -1.78
C LEU A 762 -15.48 -76.25 -2.76
N SER A 763 -16.43 -75.48 -2.24
CA SER A 763 -17.55 -74.89 -2.96
C SER A 763 -18.20 -73.78 -2.14
N THR A 764 -18.96 -72.90 -2.81
CA THR A 764 -19.48 -71.65 -2.24
C THR A 764 -20.89 -71.34 -2.73
N VAL A 765 -21.57 -70.41 -2.06
CA VAL A 765 -22.82 -69.78 -2.51
C VAL A 765 -22.58 -68.26 -2.65
N PRO A 766 -22.68 -67.67 -3.86
CA PRO A 766 -22.83 -68.33 -5.16
C PRO A 766 -21.59 -69.16 -5.56
N THR A 767 -21.75 -70.11 -6.48
CA THR A 767 -20.71 -71.05 -6.90
C THR A 767 -19.53 -70.36 -7.58
N SER A 768 -18.33 -70.43 -6.99
CA SER A 768 -17.10 -69.91 -7.60
C SER A 768 -16.51 -70.86 -8.65
N ALA A 769 -16.01 -70.29 -9.74
CA ALA A 769 -15.22 -70.99 -10.75
C ALA A 769 -13.69 -70.82 -10.53
N ALA A 770 -13.27 -69.91 -9.65
CA ALA A 770 -11.87 -69.63 -9.38
C ALA A 770 -11.21 -70.72 -8.50
N LYS A 771 -9.90 -70.93 -8.66
CA LYS A 771 -9.10 -71.82 -7.79
C LYS A 771 -7.69 -71.22 -7.57
N PRO A 772 -7.19 -71.15 -6.33
CA PRO A 772 -7.90 -71.43 -5.07
C PRO A 772 -9.08 -70.47 -4.86
N ILE A 773 -10.08 -70.92 -4.10
CA ILE A 773 -11.19 -70.06 -3.64
C ILE A 773 -10.73 -69.38 -2.36
N VAL A 774 -10.95 -68.08 -2.25
CA VAL A 774 -10.69 -67.26 -1.04
C VAL A 774 -12.00 -66.59 -0.63
N GLN A 775 -12.34 -66.67 0.66
CA GLN A 775 -13.43 -65.87 1.22
C GLN A 775 -12.85 -64.53 1.67
N ASN A 776 -13.36 -63.43 1.12
CA ASN A 776 -13.02 -62.09 1.60
C ASN A 776 -14.23 -61.39 2.20
N ALA A 777 -13.98 -60.50 3.15
CA ALA A 777 -14.87 -59.39 3.47
C ALA A 777 -14.35 -58.13 2.74
N THR A 778 -15.22 -57.48 1.98
CA THR A 778 -14.99 -56.13 1.47
C THR A 778 -15.73 -55.15 2.38
N ILE A 779 -15.00 -54.15 2.86
CA ILE A 779 -15.48 -53.10 3.77
C ILE A 779 -15.45 -51.80 2.95
N ALA A 780 -16.61 -51.16 2.83
CA ALA A 780 -16.79 -49.93 2.05
C ALA A 780 -16.93 -48.72 2.97
N LEU A 781 -16.36 -47.60 2.55
CA LEU A 781 -16.40 -46.30 3.24
C LEU A 781 -17.38 -45.35 2.56
N ASN A 782 -17.96 -44.43 3.33
CA ASN A 782 -18.90 -43.41 2.84
C ASN A 782 -18.30 -42.42 1.82
N TYR A 783 -16.97 -42.34 1.72
CA TYR A 783 -16.21 -41.73 0.62
C TYR A 783 -14.78 -42.31 0.60
N ALA A 784 -13.97 -41.96 -0.41
CA ALA A 784 -12.55 -42.36 -0.47
C ALA A 784 -11.75 -41.69 0.66
N ALA A 785 -11.01 -42.47 1.44
CA ALA A 785 -10.26 -41.96 2.59
C ALA A 785 -9.24 -40.88 2.15
N VAL A 786 -9.29 -39.70 2.76
CA VAL A 786 -8.35 -38.60 2.45
C VAL A 786 -6.97 -38.81 3.07
N GLU A 787 -6.90 -39.55 4.18
CA GLU A 787 -5.67 -39.93 4.86
C GLU A 787 -5.68 -41.42 5.18
N ALA A 788 -4.50 -42.02 5.36
CA ALA A 788 -4.38 -43.44 5.68
C ALA A 788 -5.03 -43.76 7.04
N THR A 789 -6.11 -44.52 7.03
CA THR A 789 -7.01 -44.71 8.19
C THR A 789 -7.12 -46.17 8.60
N THR A 790 -7.29 -46.45 9.90
CA THR A 790 -7.39 -47.81 10.44
C THR A 790 -8.81 -48.14 10.90
N ILE A 791 -9.46 -49.11 10.25
CA ILE A 791 -10.77 -49.66 10.64
C ILE A 791 -10.57 -50.74 11.70
N GLN A 792 -11.37 -50.71 12.77
CA GLN A 792 -11.37 -51.75 13.81
C GLN A 792 -12.35 -52.88 13.43
N LEU A 793 -11.92 -54.13 13.61
CA LEU A 793 -12.62 -55.33 13.19
C LEU A 793 -12.83 -56.29 14.36
N SER A 794 -14.05 -56.82 14.50
CA SER A 794 -14.38 -57.85 15.47
C SER A 794 -15.25 -58.92 14.81
N MET A 795 -14.83 -60.19 14.88
CA MET A 795 -15.58 -61.31 14.32
C MET A 795 -16.08 -62.23 15.43
N SER A 796 -17.40 -62.42 15.47
CA SER A 796 -18.09 -63.35 16.36
C SER A 796 -18.32 -64.69 15.65
N GLY A 797 -17.89 -65.78 16.27
CA GLY A 797 -17.93 -67.15 15.74
C GLY A 797 -16.95 -68.06 16.49
N ASP A 798 -16.69 -69.24 15.94
CA ASP A 798 -15.70 -70.19 16.45
C ASP A 798 -14.32 -69.89 15.85
N ALA A 799 -13.43 -69.32 16.67
CA ALA A 799 -12.10 -68.85 16.24
C ALA A 799 -11.17 -70.00 15.77
N ASP A 800 -11.39 -71.23 16.25
CA ASP A 800 -10.63 -72.42 15.83
C ASP A 800 -11.06 -72.90 14.43
N VAL A 801 -12.18 -72.39 13.90
CA VAL A 801 -12.68 -72.67 12.55
C VAL A 801 -12.36 -71.52 11.59
N ALA A 802 -12.62 -70.26 11.97
CA ALA A 802 -12.29 -69.10 11.15
C ALA A 802 -11.89 -67.86 11.97
N SER A 803 -10.89 -67.11 11.49
CA SER A 803 -10.41 -65.85 12.08
C SER A 803 -10.15 -64.76 11.05
N MET A 804 -10.01 -63.53 11.54
CA MET A 804 -9.67 -62.31 10.79
C MET A 804 -8.77 -61.42 11.67
N PRO A 805 -7.96 -60.51 11.08
CA PRO A 805 -7.22 -59.52 11.86
C PRO A 805 -8.17 -58.57 12.61
N SER A 806 -7.75 -58.06 13.77
CA SER A 806 -8.55 -57.14 14.59
C SER A 806 -8.63 -55.70 14.06
N GLN A 807 -7.86 -55.38 13.02
CA GLN A 807 -7.87 -54.09 12.35
C GLN A 807 -7.37 -54.20 10.92
N VAL A 808 -7.71 -53.23 10.08
CA VAL A 808 -7.21 -53.11 8.70
C VAL A 808 -6.94 -51.64 8.34
N ASN A 809 -5.87 -51.38 7.62
CA ASN A 809 -5.53 -50.05 7.13
C ASN A 809 -6.11 -49.84 5.73
N VAL A 810 -6.68 -48.67 5.48
CA VAL A 810 -7.11 -48.14 4.18
C VAL A 810 -6.10 -47.09 3.75
N ALA A 811 -5.66 -47.09 2.50
CA ALA A 811 -4.75 -46.07 1.98
C ALA A 811 -5.52 -44.79 1.61
N ALA A 812 -4.83 -43.65 1.57
CA ALA A 812 -5.39 -42.43 1.01
C ALA A 812 -5.78 -42.67 -0.47
N GLY A 813 -7.00 -42.28 -0.85
CA GLY A 813 -7.62 -42.53 -2.16
C GLY A 813 -8.47 -43.80 -2.25
N ASP A 814 -8.38 -44.74 -1.30
CA ASP A 814 -9.21 -45.95 -1.31
C ASP A 814 -10.58 -45.71 -0.64
N ALA A 815 -11.67 -46.08 -1.34
CA ALA A 815 -13.04 -46.07 -0.81
C ALA A 815 -13.50 -47.44 -0.25
N GLN A 816 -12.67 -48.47 -0.37
CA GLN A 816 -12.95 -49.81 0.13
C GLN A 816 -11.66 -50.57 0.41
N VAL A 817 -11.68 -51.48 1.38
CA VAL A 817 -10.58 -52.42 1.64
C VAL A 817 -11.11 -53.85 1.70
N THR A 818 -10.29 -54.80 1.26
CA THR A 818 -10.68 -56.22 1.20
C THR A 818 -9.77 -57.05 2.08
N VAL A 819 -10.36 -57.78 3.03
CA VAL A 819 -9.67 -58.59 4.05
C VAL A 819 -10.05 -60.06 3.87
N ALA A 820 -9.06 -60.93 3.72
CA ALA A 820 -9.28 -62.37 3.62
C ALA A 820 -9.65 -62.97 4.98
N VAL A 821 -10.61 -63.92 4.97
CA VAL A 821 -10.91 -64.78 6.10
C VAL A 821 -9.88 -65.92 6.13
N THR A 822 -9.24 -66.13 7.29
CA THR A 822 -8.38 -67.29 7.52
C THR A 822 -9.20 -68.44 8.09
N PHE A 823 -9.14 -69.62 7.46
CA PHE A 823 -9.77 -70.83 8.00
C PHE A 823 -8.73 -71.66 8.74
N ASN A 824 -8.95 -71.88 10.04
CA ASN A 824 -7.99 -72.49 10.94
C ASN A 824 -8.23 -74.00 11.13
N GLY A 825 -9.47 -74.46 10.89
CA GLY A 825 -9.88 -75.85 11.12
C GLY A 825 -11.19 -76.21 10.39
N PRO A 826 -11.56 -77.50 10.40
CA PRO A 826 -12.86 -77.94 9.90
C PRO A 826 -14.00 -77.52 10.84
N PRO A 827 -15.24 -77.32 10.36
CA PRO A 827 -16.35 -76.88 11.19
C PRO A 827 -16.73 -77.91 12.26
N THR A 828 -17.03 -77.43 13.48
CA THR A 828 -17.44 -78.24 14.63
C THR A 828 -18.92 -78.64 14.61
N SER A 829 -19.73 -78.09 13.69
CA SER A 829 -21.12 -78.47 13.43
C SER A 829 -21.47 -78.43 11.92
N GLU A 830 -22.66 -78.94 11.54
CA GLU A 830 -23.08 -79.02 10.14
C GLU A 830 -23.12 -77.66 9.43
N LYS A 831 -23.55 -76.60 10.14
CA LYS A 831 -23.51 -75.20 9.70
C LYS A 831 -23.20 -74.27 10.87
N MET A 832 -22.25 -73.36 10.66
CA MET A 832 -21.78 -72.37 11.65
C MET A 832 -21.88 -70.96 11.07
N LYS A 833 -22.51 -70.03 11.80
CA LYS A 833 -22.63 -68.62 11.37
C LYS A 833 -21.51 -67.78 11.98
N PHE A 834 -20.85 -67.00 11.14
CA PHE A 834 -19.85 -66.01 11.53
C PHE A 834 -20.39 -64.61 11.25
N VAL A 835 -20.16 -63.67 12.18
CA VAL A 835 -20.58 -62.26 12.05
C VAL A 835 -19.36 -61.37 12.20
N LEU A 836 -19.02 -60.60 11.15
CA LEU A 836 -17.99 -59.57 11.20
C LEU A 836 -18.66 -58.22 11.45
N THR A 837 -18.23 -57.54 12.51
CA THR A 837 -18.47 -56.12 12.75
C THR A 837 -17.22 -55.34 12.33
N ALA A 838 -17.37 -54.39 11.42
CA ALA A 838 -16.36 -53.36 11.16
C ALA A 838 -16.85 -52.05 11.76
N SER A 839 -15.95 -51.27 12.37
CA SER A 839 -16.26 -50.01 13.03
C SER A 839 -15.13 -48.99 12.95
N MET A 840 -15.50 -47.70 13.06
CA MET A 840 -14.55 -46.60 13.26
C MET A 840 -15.01 -45.67 14.40
N PRO A 841 -14.08 -45.05 15.15
CA PRO A 841 -14.41 -43.99 16.11
C PRO A 841 -15.05 -42.79 15.40
N SER A 842 -15.95 -42.09 16.08
CA SER A 842 -16.45 -40.78 15.64
C SER A 842 -16.57 -39.84 16.85
N SER A 843 -16.40 -38.55 16.59
CA SER A 843 -16.59 -37.44 17.53
C SER A 843 -18.06 -36.97 17.60
N LEU A 844 -18.95 -37.53 16.77
CA LEU A 844 -20.39 -37.21 16.74
C LEU A 844 -21.23 -38.05 17.72
N GLY A 845 -20.71 -39.15 18.27
CA GLY A 845 -21.45 -40.02 19.18
C GLY A 845 -20.97 -41.48 19.17
N GLU A 846 -21.91 -42.42 18.99
CA GLU A 846 -21.59 -43.85 18.94
C GLU A 846 -20.81 -44.20 17.67
N ALA A 847 -19.83 -45.10 17.81
CA ALA A 847 -18.94 -45.53 16.73
C ALA A 847 -19.72 -46.09 15.52
N THR A 848 -19.49 -45.53 14.33
CA THR A 848 -20.18 -46.00 13.13
C THR A 848 -19.74 -47.42 12.81
N SER A 849 -20.70 -48.34 12.79
CA SER A 849 -20.43 -49.77 12.68
C SER A 849 -21.43 -50.47 11.77
N LYS A 850 -20.94 -51.49 11.06
CA LYS A 850 -21.72 -52.29 10.12
C LYS A 850 -21.38 -53.76 10.32
N THR A 851 -22.40 -54.60 10.24
CA THR A 851 -22.27 -56.05 10.44
C THR A 851 -22.62 -56.83 9.18
N ALA A 852 -21.76 -57.74 8.78
CA ALA A 852 -22.05 -58.76 7.76
C ALA A 852 -21.94 -60.17 8.36
N SER A 853 -22.54 -61.16 7.71
CA SER A 853 -22.40 -62.55 8.14
C SER A 853 -22.35 -63.54 6.99
N PHE A 854 -21.57 -64.59 7.16
CA PHE A 854 -21.51 -65.74 6.26
C PHE A 854 -21.63 -67.05 7.06
N THR A 855 -21.88 -68.15 6.36
CA THR A 855 -22.01 -69.48 6.95
C THR A 855 -20.87 -70.40 6.49
N VAL A 856 -20.34 -71.21 7.39
CA VAL A 856 -19.39 -72.28 7.08
C VAL A 856 -20.11 -73.61 7.26
N ALA A 857 -19.98 -74.54 6.31
CA ALA A 857 -20.68 -75.82 6.32
C ALA A 857 -19.78 -77.02 5.96
N VAL A 858 -20.20 -78.22 6.35
CA VAL A 858 -19.46 -79.49 6.13
C VAL A 858 -20.05 -80.24 4.93
N ARG A 859 -19.21 -80.91 4.13
CA ARG A 859 -19.67 -81.88 3.14
C ARG A 859 -20.19 -83.15 3.85
N GLY A 860 -21.50 -83.39 3.79
CA GLY A 860 -22.09 -84.67 4.17
C GLY A 860 -21.69 -85.80 3.21
N GLU A 861 -21.10 -86.88 3.73
CA GLU A 861 -20.76 -88.07 2.95
C GLU A 861 -21.97 -89.01 2.78
N LYS A 862 -22.33 -89.33 1.54
CA LYS A 862 -23.25 -90.45 1.24
C LYS A 862 -22.45 -91.70 0.91
N ALA A 863 -22.45 -92.67 1.83
CA ALA A 863 -21.86 -93.98 1.63
C ALA A 863 -22.52 -94.74 0.46
N THR A 864 -21.74 -95.57 -0.23
CA THR A 864 -22.14 -96.32 -1.44
C THR A 864 -22.60 -97.75 -1.11
N THR A 865 -23.39 -98.35 -2.01
CA THR A 865 -23.58 -99.82 -2.08
C THR A 865 -23.92 -100.26 -3.53
N PRO A 866 -23.57 -101.49 -3.99
CA PRO A 866 -23.59 -101.84 -5.43
C PRO A 866 -24.58 -102.95 -5.86
N LYS A 867 -25.05 -102.88 -7.11
CA LYS A 867 -25.66 -103.93 -8.00
C LYS A 867 -26.12 -103.23 -9.31
N SER A 868 -26.22 -103.81 -10.50
CA SER A 868 -25.75 -105.09 -11.10
C SER A 868 -25.66 -104.92 -12.64
N ALA A 869 -25.21 -105.95 -13.38
CA ALA A 869 -25.04 -105.97 -14.86
C ALA A 869 -26.33 -105.64 -15.67
N THR A 870 -26.35 -105.34 -16.99
CA THR A 870 -25.78 -106.08 -18.15
C THR A 870 -25.75 -105.17 -19.45
N PRO A 871 -25.43 -105.59 -20.70
CA PRO A 871 -24.11 -105.36 -21.33
C PRO A 871 -24.05 -104.66 -22.72
N ALA A 872 -22.81 -104.42 -23.21
CA ALA A 872 -22.38 -104.39 -24.64
C ALA A 872 -22.84 -103.19 -25.51
N PRO A 873 -22.21 -102.88 -26.69
CA PRO A 873 -21.20 -103.63 -27.46
C PRO A 873 -19.80 -102.95 -27.57
N THR A 874 -18.94 -103.46 -28.45
CA THR A 874 -17.46 -103.30 -28.42
C THR A 874 -16.82 -102.88 -29.76
N SER A 875 -15.51 -102.56 -29.69
CA SER A 875 -14.53 -102.36 -30.79
C SER A 875 -14.54 -100.95 -31.45
N LYS A 876 -13.42 -100.40 -31.94
CA LYS A 876 -12.07 -100.97 -32.24
C LYS A 876 -10.91 -100.06 -31.77
N ALA A 877 -9.74 -100.68 -31.57
CA ALA A 877 -8.39 -100.09 -31.68
C ALA A 877 -7.67 -100.79 -32.88
N PRO A 878 -6.42 -100.51 -33.30
CA PRO A 878 -5.24 -99.93 -32.62
C PRO A 878 -4.89 -98.53 -33.20
N THR A 879 -3.67 -97.95 -33.30
CA THR A 879 -2.26 -98.42 -33.20
C THR A 879 -1.29 -97.26 -32.91
N GLN A 880 -0.08 -97.55 -32.41
CA GLN A 880 1.07 -96.63 -32.43
C GLN A 880 2.04 -96.94 -33.59
N VAL A 881 2.72 -95.92 -34.13
CA VAL A 881 4.01 -96.05 -34.85
C VAL A 881 4.92 -94.87 -34.43
N LYS A 882 6.25 -95.04 -34.47
CA LYS A 882 7.27 -94.07 -34.01
C LYS A 882 8.09 -93.46 -35.17
N ALA A 883 8.73 -92.31 -34.87
CA ALA A 883 9.98 -91.79 -35.46
C ALA A 883 9.92 -91.22 -36.91
N ASN A 884 10.86 -90.40 -37.42
CA ASN A 884 12.07 -89.82 -36.81
C ASN A 884 12.58 -88.55 -37.57
N ALA A 885 13.32 -87.65 -36.88
CA ALA A 885 14.20 -86.58 -37.44
C ALA A 885 13.53 -85.51 -38.36
N THR A 886 14.09 -84.35 -38.77
CA THR A 886 15.39 -83.61 -38.61
C THR A 886 15.07 -82.08 -38.82
N ARG A 887 15.91 -81.02 -38.73
CA ARG A 887 17.35 -80.74 -38.43
C ARG A 887 17.52 -79.26 -37.95
N GLU A 888 18.63 -78.96 -37.30
CA GLU A 888 19.24 -77.61 -37.05
C GLU A 888 19.85 -76.97 -38.34
N PRO A 889 20.23 -75.65 -38.41
CA PRO A 889 21.43 -75.12 -37.69
C PRO A 889 21.58 -73.58 -37.37
N THR A 890 22.46 -73.27 -36.39
CA THR A 890 23.43 -72.12 -36.27
C THR A 890 23.07 -70.61 -36.34
N ALA A 891 23.09 -69.96 -35.17
CA ALA A 891 23.97 -68.84 -34.70
C ALA A 891 24.33 -67.54 -35.48
N ALA A 892 24.02 -66.37 -34.84
CA ALA A 892 24.77 -65.08 -34.76
C ALA A 892 25.00 -64.22 -36.04
N PRO A 893 25.43 -62.91 -35.98
CA PRO A 893 25.75 -62.03 -34.83
C PRO A 893 25.00 -60.66 -34.85
N ALA A 894 25.52 -59.62 -34.15
CA ALA A 894 24.97 -58.25 -34.10
C ALA A 894 25.97 -57.16 -34.56
N PRO A 895 25.51 -55.99 -35.10
CA PRO A 895 26.33 -54.81 -35.39
C PRO A 895 25.97 -53.55 -34.55
N ALA A 896 26.72 -52.45 -34.75
CA ALA A 896 26.75 -51.24 -33.91
C ALA A 896 26.51 -49.92 -34.73
N PRO A 897 26.72 -48.68 -34.22
CA PRO A 897 25.98 -47.48 -34.65
C PRO A 897 26.69 -46.53 -35.64
N THR A 898 25.98 -45.48 -36.09
CA THR A 898 26.50 -44.39 -36.95
C THR A 898 26.22 -42.97 -36.40
N LYS A 899 27.06 -42.00 -36.79
CA LYS A 899 27.02 -40.56 -36.43
C LYS A 899 27.09 -39.69 -37.69
N LYS A 900 26.54 -38.46 -37.66
CA LYS A 900 27.19 -37.19 -38.10
C LYS A 900 26.23 -35.96 -37.97
N THR A 901 26.52 -34.99 -37.08
CA THR A 901 27.12 -33.62 -37.32
C THR A 901 26.12 -32.55 -37.80
N SER A 902 26.20 -31.24 -37.45
CA SER A 902 27.28 -30.45 -36.79
C SER A 902 26.81 -29.07 -36.26
N ALA A 903 27.56 -28.52 -35.27
CA ALA A 903 27.69 -27.09 -34.88
C ALA A 903 26.46 -26.39 -34.22
N THR A 904 26.58 -25.32 -33.41
CA THR A 904 27.72 -24.43 -33.06
C THR A 904 27.74 -24.06 -31.55
N THR A 905 28.91 -23.69 -31.02
CA THR A 905 29.19 -23.23 -29.63
C THR A 905 28.58 -21.85 -29.29
N THR A 906 28.47 -21.43 -28.02
CA THR A 906 29.53 -20.62 -27.33
C THR A 906 29.32 -20.51 -25.81
N LYS A 907 30.42 -20.37 -25.03
CA LYS A 907 30.44 -20.08 -23.58
C LYS A 907 31.34 -18.87 -23.26
N ARG A 908 30.86 -17.91 -22.47
CA ARG A 908 31.59 -16.96 -21.59
C ARG A 908 30.66 -16.67 -20.39
N LYS A 909 31.04 -16.60 -19.11
CA LYS A 909 32.28 -16.35 -18.34
C LYS A 909 32.62 -14.85 -18.16
N ARG A 910 32.38 -14.36 -16.93
CA ARG A 910 32.80 -13.09 -16.26
C ARG A 910 33.05 -11.86 -17.15
N GLY A 911 32.19 -10.85 -16.99
CA GLY A 911 32.65 -9.55 -16.50
C GLY A 911 32.56 -9.58 -14.98
#